data_AF-A0AAW5ZWD3-F1
#
_entry.id   AF-A0AAW5ZWD3-F1
#
_cell.length_a   1.000
_cell.length_b   1.000
_cell.length_c   1.000
_cell.angle_alpha   90.00
_cell.angle_beta   90.00
_cell.angle_gamma   90.00
#
_symmetry.space_group_name_H-M   'P 1'
#
loop_
_entity.id
_entity.type
_entity.pdbx_description
1 polymer ?
#
loop_
_entity_poly.entity_id
_entity_poly.type
_entity_poly.pdbx_seq_one_letter_code
_entity_poly.pdbx_strand_id
1 'polypeptide(L)'
;DHGTITDSGTGTLSVTTGSLSNNGGTIATNGALDVQAGAVSNQGGKLSAQSQATLNVASLDNSAGGFVGAQSVGITDQGGLDNAGGTVAASGALTISAGSIANAGGAIKNAGTQATSVSASQSLDNTQGGLIGGNGDVSVSVSSSGGSVDNSGGTVVAGGNAVVQSGGTLRNAAGRVQAKGSAAVTAAGAITNTGGQIEAGGAAATLQVTGASLDNTNGRIANAGSGATTVGAASITNANTGGVAGAGTIGGNGDVTVSGQTLSNTQGGQIVAGHDLTLGTTRSVNNGGGTLSATNNFTVNAAGAAVVNQGGSIRGNGAVSFNVASLDNTAGKIGNDAGSGGSVAMTTGSLANQGGAIGSDRNLSVTTGQLSGDGRIVAGGDGAITINGNYTHSAANQIQANHNLTFTTTGALINQGTLAAVNALTVNAASIDNRAGADLNSASTSVNAGGAITNAGRIEGDTVSTQSASLANTGTVIGNNVTLNARGISNTGASAALAAATQLNLYASDGLSNTGGATIFSLGDVNIAANGVRDGNGLLANRSNLVTNDQSTIEAQGNLEIATQTLNNVRPAPNVQTVTTGSTSTHETKRGKYIACATMNAAPHGGCTQAVWNSGYKTPIDATFSASQIVSQSSGPNPVDNVLVVNVNGQNQAIYYNTLTRNGDGSVSVNYWDAYDPHTNYVPSTEYATRSDGHNGYQRVEIARDTTTVTQQDQVSGGSAPQARLLSGRNMTLANVGTINNNYSAIAAGGSIRIGSSQQGGAVGSGNYGGTTVNNVGRTLYQYQTQNIVSTYAWNEGTNQDVGAVAQAPAVLPPVAIGGTGGTLIANNAVQINATNLNNTNVAAASSSTGATGGTLGANQSAAGVATSGQQTVGAASAQQPAVNAPQSVAGSNGALNISLPTSGLFSLRTAPGQPYLIATDPRLTSYTKFISSDYMLSALNLNPQLVQ
;
A
#
# COMPACT_ATOMS: atom_id res chain seq x y z
N ASP A 1 47.74 -73.06 40.58
CA ASP A 1 47.30 -73.36 39.19
C ASP A 1 46.61 -74.71 39.08
N HIS A 2 45.55 -74.79 38.28
CA HIS A 2 44.74 -75.98 37.92
C HIS A 2 44.19 -76.87 39.07
N GLY A 3 44.55 -76.57 40.32
CA GLY A 3 44.08 -77.25 41.52
C GLY A 3 42.87 -76.55 42.15
N THR A 4 42.38 -77.14 43.24
CA THR A 4 41.25 -76.61 44.03
C THR A 4 41.64 -76.48 45.50
N ILE A 5 41.44 -75.30 46.08
CA ILE A 5 41.49 -75.01 47.52
C ILE A 5 40.09 -74.59 47.93
N THR A 6 39.45 -75.37 48.80
CA THR A 6 38.11 -75.06 49.32
C THR A 6 38.09 -75.07 50.84
N ASP A 7 37.54 -74.02 51.44
CA ASP A 7 37.24 -73.93 52.87
C ASP A 7 35.72 -73.97 53.09
N SER A 8 35.24 -74.98 53.82
CA SER A 8 33.82 -75.14 54.12
C SER A 8 33.35 -74.34 55.33
N GLY A 9 34.27 -73.71 56.07
CA GLY A 9 33.96 -72.86 57.21
C GLY A 9 33.33 -71.52 56.83
N THR A 10 32.64 -70.89 57.79
CA THR A 10 32.05 -69.55 57.64
C THR A 10 32.99 -68.42 58.07
N GLY A 11 34.24 -68.76 58.44
CA GLY A 11 35.28 -67.81 58.85
C GLY A 11 36.01 -67.16 57.67
N THR A 12 37.17 -66.57 57.93
CA THR A 12 37.98 -65.94 56.87
C THR A 12 39.09 -66.88 56.41
N LEU A 13 39.10 -67.21 55.11
CA LEU A 13 40.27 -67.77 54.44
C LEU A 13 41.20 -66.62 54.03
N SER A 14 42.32 -66.46 54.75
CA SER A 14 43.32 -65.42 54.46
C SER A 14 44.52 -66.00 53.71
N VAL A 15 44.92 -65.34 52.63
CA VAL A 15 46.09 -65.68 51.79
C VAL A 15 47.02 -64.47 51.77
N THR A 16 48.11 -64.53 52.52
CA THR A 16 49.14 -63.48 52.57
C THR A 16 50.44 -63.99 51.94
N THR A 17 50.89 -63.38 50.84
CA THR A 17 52.06 -63.85 50.06
C THR A 17 52.72 -62.71 49.26
N GLY A 18 53.90 -62.93 48.68
CA GLY A 18 54.47 -62.01 47.69
C GLY A 18 53.77 -62.12 46.32
N SER A 19 53.49 -63.35 45.88
CA SER A 19 52.74 -63.63 44.66
C SER A 19 51.81 -64.82 44.84
N LEU A 20 50.68 -64.78 44.14
CA LEU A 20 49.66 -65.84 44.11
C LEU A 20 49.34 -66.20 42.66
N SER A 21 49.56 -67.45 42.26
CA SER A 21 49.15 -67.98 40.95
C SER A 21 48.02 -69.00 41.12
N ASN A 22 46.86 -68.65 40.56
CA ASN A 22 45.65 -69.45 40.53
C ASN A 22 45.16 -69.69 39.08
N ASN A 23 46.08 -69.75 38.12
CA ASN A 23 45.73 -69.90 36.71
C ASN A 23 45.02 -71.24 36.48
N GLY A 24 43.82 -71.20 35.87
CA GLY A 24 42.95 -72.35 35.69
C GLY A 24 42.53 -73.08 36.99
N GLY A 25 42.83 -72.52 38.16
CA GLY A 25 42.58 -73.12 39.48
C GLY A 25 41.33 -72.56 40.16
N THR A 26 41.01 -73.07 41.34
CA THR A 26 39.89 -72.59 42.18
C THR A 26 40.34 -72.38 43.62
N ILE A 27 40.09 -71.20 44.18
CA ILE A 27 40.16 -70.89 45.61
C ILE A 27 38.77 -70.42 46.03
N ALA A 28 38.09 -71.15 46.91
CA ALA A 28 36.74 -70.83 47.34
C ALA A 28 36.52 -71.04 48.86
N THR A 29 35.69 -70.21 49.49
CA THR A 29 35.28 -70.37 50.90
C THR A 29 33.78 -70.09 51.10
N ASN A 30 33.15 -70.77 52.06
CA ASN A 30 31.78 -70.47 52.50
C ASN A 30 31.70 -69.16 53.34
N GLY A 31 32.82 -68.68 53.88
CA GLY A 31 32.89 -67.44 54.64
C GLY A 31 33.41 -66.26 53.83
N ALA A 32 34.46 -65.62 54.33
CA ALA A 32 35.13 -64.49 53.67
C ALA A 32 36.49 -64.90 53.09
N LEU A 33 36.86 -64.38 51.92
CA LEU A 33 38.17 -64.52 51.32
C LEU A 33 38.94 -63.20 51.49
N ASP A 34 40.13 -63.26 52.05
CA ASP A 34 41.04 -62.11 52.21
C ASP A 34 42.38 -62.44 51.54
N VAL A 35 42.72 -61.72 50.47
CA VAL A 35 43.97 -61.92 49.72
C VAL A 35 44.82 -60.68 49.84
N GLN A 36 46.02 -60.84 50.39
CA GLN A 36 47.04 -59.81 50.52
C GLN A 36 48.28 -60.28 49.78
N ALA A 37 48.51 -59.74 48.58
CA ALA A 37 49.60 -60.19 47.72
C ALA A 37 50.24 -59.07 46.92
N GLY A 38 51.51 -59.20 46.52
CA GLY A 38 52.08 -58.29 45.51
C GLY A 38 51.39 -58.50 44.17
N ALA A 39 51.59 -59.65 43.54
CA ALA A 39 50.96 -60.00 42.27
C ALA A 39 49.99 -61.18 42.41
N VAL A 40 48.79 -61.06 41.85
CA VAL A 40 47.81 -62.16 41.73
C VAL A 40 47.56 -62.45 40.25
N SER A 41 47.85 -63.68 39.83
CA SER A 41 47.47 -64.20 38.51
C SER A 41 46.32 -65.19 38.69
N ASN A 42 45.18 -64.90 38.08
CA ASN A 42 43.94 -65.67 38.12
C ASN A 42 43.40 -65.91 36.69
N GLN A 43 44.29 -66.07 35.71
CA GLN A 43 43.92 -66.28 34.32
C GLN A 43 43.13 -67.60 34.17
N GLY A 44 41.88 -67.51 33.71
CA GLY A 44 40.97 -68.66 33.66
C GLY A 44 40.71 -69.34 35.02
N GLY A 45 41.13 -68.72 36.12
CA GLY A 45 40.99 -69.21 37.49
C GLY A 45 39.76 -68.68 38.20
N LYS A 46 39.48 -69.17 39.40
CA LYS A 46 38.34 -68.76 40.22
C LYS A 46 38.79 -68.41 41.65
N LEU A 47 38.53 -67.18 42.08
CA LEU A 47 38.60 -66.71 43.47
C LEU A 47 37.17 -66.41 43.94
N SER A 48 36.67 -67.08 44.98
CA SER A 48 35.27 -66.91 45.38
C SER A 48 35.04 -67.03 46.89
N ALA A 49 34.07 -66.28 47.40
CA ALA A 49 33.62 -66.35 48.79
C ALA A 49 32.09 -66.27 48.83
N GLN A 50 31.44 -66.81 49.87
CA GLN A 50 29.98 -66.66 50.01
C GLN A 50 29.60 -65.30 50.63
N SER A 51 30.41 -64.77 51.55
CA SER A 51 30.16 -63.49 52.23
C SER A 51 30.92 -62.31 51.61
N GLN A 52 32.23 -62.23 51.80
CA GLN A 52 33.04 -61.09 51.33
C GLN A 52 34.32 -61.61 50.65
N ALA A 53 34.68 -61.04 49.50
CA ALA A 53 36.02 -61.19 48.94
C ALA A 53 36.74 -59.83 49.01
N THR A 54 37.86 -59.77 49.74
CA THR A 54 38.72 -58.59 49.86
C THR A 54 40.07 -58.91 49.25
N LEU A 55 40.48 -58.20 48.21
CA LEU A 55 41.77 -58.36 47.56
C LEU A 55 42.54 -57.05 47.70
N ASN A 56 43.64 -57.06 48.46
CA ASN A 56 44.56 -55.94 48.59
C ASN A 56 45.88 -56.32 47.92
N VAL A 57 46.11 -55.79 46.72
CA VAL A 57 47.18 -56.25 45.83
C VAL A 57 47.94 -55.12 45.15
N ALA A 58 49.10 -55.41 44.56
CA ALA A 58 49.82 -54.45 43.69
C ALA A 58 49.53 -54.67 42.19
N SER A 59 49.07 -55.86 41.80
CA SER A 59 48.52 -56.14 40.46
C SER A 59 47.63 -57.38 40.49
N LEU A 60 46.47 -57.33 39.85
CA LEU A 60 45.56 -58.45 39.65
C LEU A 60 45.34 -58.70 38.15
N ASP A 61 45.79 -59.85 37.67
CA ASP A 61 45.41 -60.39 36.38
C ASP A 61 44.27 -61.40 36.55
N ASN A 62 43.05 -60.99 36.20
CA ASN A 62 41.83 -61.79 36.15
C ASN A 62 41.38 -62.03 34.70
N SER A 63 42.30 -61.96 33.73
CA SER A 63 41.99 -62.07 32.31
C SER A 63 41.67 -63.51 31.88
N ALA A 64 41.43 -63.72 30.58
CA ALA A 64 41.27 -65.04 29.96
C ALA A 64 40.18 -65.94 30.62
N GLY A 65 39.05 -65.34 31.00
CA GLY A 65 37.95 -66.04 31.67
C GLY A 65 38.12 -66.20 33.18
N GLY A 66 39.06 -65.48 33.80
CA GLY A 66 39.21 -65.42 35.26
C GLY A 66 37.94 -64.92 35.97
N PHE A 67 37.69 -65.43 37.16
CA PHE A 67 36.54 -65.08 37.99
C PHE A 67 36.95 -64.66 39.40
N VAL A 68 36.48 -63.48 39.83
CA VAL A 68 36.45 -63.05 41.24
C VAL A 68 34.99 -62.80 41.63
N GLY A 69 34.49 -63.43 42.70
CA GLY A 69 33.13 -63.09 43.13
C GLY A 69 32.67 -63.60 44.49
N ALA A 70 31.82 -62.78 45.11
CA ALA A 70 31.22 -63.01 46.43
C ALA A 70 29.90 -62.25 46.60
N GLN A 71 29.28 -62.30 47.80
CA GLN A 71 28.17 -61.39 48.08
C GLN A 71 28.66 -59.94 48.03
N SER A 72 29.68 -59.59 48.80
CA SER A 72 30.38 -58.30 48.66
C SER A 72 31.80 -58.50 48.13
N VAL A 73 32.26 -57.60 47.25
CA VAL A 73 33.62 -57.65 46.68
C VAL A 73 34.28 -56.30 46.86
N GLY A 74 35.49 -56.31 47.44
CA GLY A 74 36.37 -55.17 47.59
C GLY A 74 37.73 -55.48 46.98
N ILE A 75 38.16 -54.71 45.98
CA ILE A 75 39.48 -54.83 45.37
C ILE A 75 40.20 -53.49 45.51
N THR A 76 41.36 -53.52 46.16
CA THR A 76 42.31 -52.41 46.20
C THR A 76 43.58 -52.87 45.50
N ASP A 77 43.84 -52.34 44.31
CA ASP A 77 45.00 -52.63 43.49
C ASP A 77 45.88 -51.37 43.39
N GLN A 78 47.15 -51.45 43.80
CA GLN A 78 48.05 -50.29 43.75
C GLN A 78 48.57 -50.00 42.33
N GLY A 79 48.45 -50.96 41.42
CA GLY A 79 48.92 -50.93 40.04
C GLY A 79 47.79 -51.19 39.05
N GLY A 80 47.82 -52.33 38.37
CA GLY A 80 46.90 -52.65 37.28
C GLY A 80 45.96 -53.81 37.61
N LEU A 81 44.66 -53.56 37.47
CA LEU A 81 43.65 -54.61 37.37
C LEU A 81 43.42 -54.95 35.90
N ASP A 82 43.88 -56.12 35.45
CA ASP A 82 43.52 -56.68 34.15
C ASP A 82 42.34 -57.64 34.30
N ASN A 83 41.17 -57.22 33.87
CA ASN A 83 39.95 -58.01 33.79
C ASN A 83 39.51 -58.23 32.33
N ALA A 84 40.43 -58.16 31.36
CA ALA A 84 40.11 -58.34 29.95
C ALA A 84 39.58 -59.77 29.68
N GLY A 85 38.35 -59.87 29.17
CA GLY A 85 37.64 -61.16 29.03
C GLY A 85 37.35 -61.89 30.35
N GLY A 86 37.60 -61.25 31.50
CA GLY A 86 37.38 -61.78 32.84
C GLY A 86 36.03 -61.38 33.45
N THR A 87 35.76 -61.83 34.67
CA THR A 87 34.57 -61.46 35.44
C THR A 87 34.91 -61.12 36.89
N VAL A 88 34.50 -59.93 37.34
CA VAL A 88 34.36 -59.56 38.75
C VAL A 88 32.87 -59.41 39.06
N ALA A 89 32.35 -60.20 40.00
CA ALA A 89 30.91 -60.27 40.28
C ALA A 89 30.58 -60.17 41.77
N ALA A 90 29.61 -59.32 42.10
CA ALA A 90 29.02 -59.21 43.44
C ALA A 90 27.49 -59.42 43.42
N SER A 91 26.88 -59.68 44.58
CA SER A 91 25.41 -59.65 44.79
C SER A 91 24.96 -58.70 45.91
N GLY A 92 25.90 -57.93 46.47
CA GLY A 92 25.77 -56.96 47.56
C GLY A 92 26.48 -55.67 47.16
N ALA A 93 27.57 -55.30 47.85
CA ALA A 93 28.39 -54.14 47.48
C ALA A 93 29.58 -54.55 46.58
N LEU A 94 29.91 -53.72 45.59
CA LEU A 94 31.09 -53.92 44.73
C LEU A 94 31.94 -52.65 44.74
N THR A 95 33.16 -52.73 45.25
CA THR A 95 34.11 -51.62 45.24
C THR A 95 35.43 -52.08 44.61
N ILE A 96 35.89 -51.35 43.60
CA ILE A 96 37.19 -51.53 42.97
C ILE A 96 37.92 -50.19 43.00
N SER A 97 39.15 -50.19 43.48
CA SER A 97 40.09 -49.09 43.37
C SER A 97 41.40 -49.62 42.80
N ALA A 98 41.85 -49.06 41.67
CA ALA A 98 43.08 -49.50 41.01
C ALA A 98 43.94 -48.32 40.53
N GLY A 99 45.20 -48.57 40.20
CA GLY A 99 46.00 -47.63 39.42
C GLY A 99 45.40 -47.44 38.02
N SER A 100 45.27 -48.53 37.27
CA SER A 100 44.57 -48.62 35.99
C SER A 100 43.68 -49.86 35.93
N ILE A 101 42.57 -49.79 35.18
CA ILE A 101 41.63 -50.91 35.00
C ILE A 101 41.49 -51.23 33.52
N ALA A 102 41.84 -52.45 33.12
CA ALA A 102 41.53 -52.99 31.80
C ALA A 102 40.34 -53.94 31.92
N ASN A 103 39.22 -53.63 31.27
CA ASN A 103 37.99 -54.41 31.26
C ASN A 103 37.50 -54.65 29.83
N ALA A 104 38.42 -54.64 28.85
CA ALA A 104 38.09 -54.87 27.45
C ALA A 104 37.48 -56.27 27.27
N GLY A 105 36.25 -56.34 26.75
CA GLY A 105 35.48 -57.59 26.63
C GLY A 105 35.20 -58.32 27.95
N GLY A 106 35.51 -57.70 29.10
CA GLY A 106 35.32 -58.24 30.45
C GLY A 106 34.01 -57.79 31.08
N ALA A 107 33.72 -58.29 32.28
CA ALA A 107 32.55 -57.90 33.05
C ALA A 107 32.87 -57.56 34.51
N ILE A 108 32.51 -56.35 34.94
CA ILE A 108 32.46 -55.93 36.34
C ILE A 108 30.99 -55.67 36.67
N LYS A 109 30.35 -56.59 37.41
CA LYS A 109 28.89 -56.58 37.57
C LYS A 109 28.43 -56.84 38.99
N ASN A 110 27.35 -56.17 39.38
CA ASN A 110 26.69 -56.37 40.67
C ASN A 110 25.22 -56.75 40.49
N ALA A 111 24.85 -57.97 40.89
CA ALA A 111 23.47 -58.43 40.87
C ALA A 111 22.64 -57.86 42.04
N GLY A 112 23.28 -57.28 43.05
CA GLY A 112 22.63 -56.59 44.17
C GLY A 112 22.21 -55.17 43.85
N THR A 113 21.41 -54.58 44.74
CA THR A 113 20.92 -53.20 44.64
C THR A 113 21.79 -52.18 45.39
N GLN A 114 22.85 -52.63 46.09
CA GLN A 114 23.80 -51.71 46.70
C GLN A 114 24.71 -51.09 45.62
N ALA A 115 25.46 -50.06 45.99
CA ALA A 115 26.30 -49.33 45.06
C ALA A 115 27.43 -50.19 44.48
N THR A 116 27.71 -49.95 43.19
CA THR A 116 28.92 -50.39 42.50
C THR A 116 29.83 -49.20 42.28
N SER A 117 31.02 -49.21 42.87
CA SER A 117 32.04 -48.18 42.68
C SER A 117 33.26 -48.78 41.99
N VAL A 118 33.61 -48.25 40.82
CA VAL A 118 34.79 -48.62 40.06
C VAL A 118 35.64 -47.37 39.88
N SER A 119 36.77 -47.32 40.56
CA SER A 119 37.67 -46.16 40.56
C SER A 119 39.05 -46.57 40.05
N ALA A 120 39.61 -45.76 39.16
CA ALA A 120 41.01 -45.87 38.76
C ALA A 120 41.72 -44.53 39.00
N SER A 121 43.01 -44.57 39.28
CA SER A 121 43.80 -43.34 39.37
C SER A 121 44.11 -42.79 37.97
N GLN A 122 44.51 -43.63 37.02
CA GLN A 122 45.14 -43.24 35.74
C GLN A 122 44.23 -43.48 34.53
N SER A 123 43.71 -44.70 34.37
CA SER A 123 42.91 -45.05 33.19
C SER A 123 41.92 -46.16 33.47
N LEU A 124 40.83 -46.15 32.71
CA LEU A 124 39.84 -47.22 32.69
C LEU A 124 39.47 -47.52 31.24
N ASP A 125 39.72 -48.74 30.79
CA ASP A 125 39.33 -49.27 29.48
C ASP A 125 38.16 -50.25 29.67
N ASN A 126 37.00 -49.93 29.10
CA ASN A 126 35.80 -50.76 29.05
C ASN A 126 35.39 -51.05 27.60
N THR A 127 36.35 -51.15 26.68
CA THR A 127 36.11 -51.30 25.24
C THR A 127 35.74 -52.73 24.85
N GLN A 128 35.57 -52.98 23.54
CA GLN A 128 35.38 -54.33 22.97
C GLN A 128 34.21 -55.11 23.59
N GLY A 129 33.10 -54.42 23.89
CA GLY A 129 31.93 -55.03 24.53
C GLY A 129 32.05 -55.20 26.06
N GLY A 130 33.02 -54.54 26.70
CA GLY A 130 33.19 -54.53 28.15
C GLY A 130 31.94 -54.05 28.88
N LEU A 131 31.64 -54.66 30.03
CA LEU A 131 30.49 -54.34 30.87
C LEU A 131 30.95 -53.85 32.24
N ILE A 132 30.46 -52.69 32.65
CA ILE A 132 30.42 -52.24 34.04
C ILE A 132 28.95 -52.01 34.41
N GLY A 133 28.41 -52.71 35.41
CA GLY A 133 27.00 -52.49 35.75
C GLY A 133 26.54 -52.99 37.12
N GLY A 134 25.35 -52.53 37.51
CA GLY A 134 24.73 -52.90 38.78
C GLY A 134 23.22 -52.67 38.79
N ASN A 135 22.49 -53.43 39.61
CA ASN A 135 21.05 -53.17 39.80
C ASN A 135 20.77 -51.94 40.69
N GLY A 136 21.77 -51.47 41.44
CA GLY A 136 21.75 -50.21 42.18
C GLY A 136 22.44 -49.07 41.43
N ASP A 137 23.00 -48.13 42.19
CA ASP A 137 23.81 -47.03 41.66
C ASP A 137 25.17 -47.56 41.14
N VAL A 138 25.65 -46.98 40.04
CA VAL A 138 26.96 -47.30 39.47
C VAL A 138 27.77 -46.02 39.33
N SER A 139 28.95 -46.00 39.94
CA SER A 139 29.93 -44.93 39.83
C SER A 139 31.21 -45.46 39.17
N VAL A 140 31.63 -44.82 38.08
CA VAL A 140 32.88 -45.07 37.36
C VAL A 140 33.69 -43.78 37.42
N SER A 141 34.89 -43.82 37.96
CA SER A 141 35.70 -42.60 38.14
C SER A 141 37.18 -42.81 37.82
N VAL A 142 37.76 -41.84 37.11
CA VAL A 142 39.21 -41.70 36.92
C VAL A 142 39.63 -40.34 37.47
N SER A 143 40.48 -40.32 38.49
CA SER A 143 40.73 -39.12 39.30
C SER A 143 41.96 -38.29 38.89
N SER A 144 42.97 -38.88 38.24
CA SER A 144 44.15 -38.12 37.82
C SER A 144 43.84 -37.11 36.74
N SER A 145 44.50 -35.94 36.81
CA SER A 145 44.48 -34.97 35.72
C SER A 145 45.07 -35.61 34.46
N GLY A 146 44.30 -35.60 33.38
CA GLY A 146 44.66 -36.27 32.12
C GLY A 146 44.32 -37.77 32.06
N GLY A 147 43.89 -38.38 33.16
CA GLY A 147 43.44 -39.77 33.16
C GLY A 147 42.14 -39.96 32.38
N SER A 148 41.97 -41.08 31.68
CA SER A 148 40.87 -41.26 30.73
C SER A 148 39.96 -42.44 31.06
N VAL A 149 38.67 -42.27 30.79
CA VAL A 149 37.68 -43.36 30.71
C VAL A 149 37.42 -43.64 29.24
N ASP A 150 37.66 -44.88 28.79
CA ASP A 150 37.31 -45.34 27.45
C ASP A 150 36.22 -46.41 27.51
N ASN A 151 35.00 -46.02 27.15
CA ASN A 151 33.83 -46.88 27.03
C ASN A 151 33.46 -47.09 25.56
N SER A 152 34.40 -46.98 24.63
CA SER A 152 34.11 -47.12 23.19
C SER A 152 33.71 -48.56 22.86
N GLY A 153 32.50 -48.74 22.32
CA GLY A 153 31.88 -50.06 22.11
C GLY A 153 31.57 -50.82 23.42
N GLY A 154 31.70 -50.15 24.57
CA GLY A 154 31.45 -50.69 25.91
C GLY A 154 30.07 -50.35 26.46
N THR A 155 29.74 -50.89 27.62
CA THR A 155 28.50 -50.60 28.36
C THR A 155 28.77 -50.27 29.83
N VAL A 156 28.26 -49.12 30.27
CA VAL A 156 28.06 -48.76 31.67
C VAL A 156 26.56 -48.68 31.95
N VAL A 157 26.03 -49.50 32.85
CA VAL A 157 24.58 -49.55 33.12
C VAL A 157 24.23 -49.60 34.60
N ALA A 158 23.35 -48.72 35.05
CA ALA A 158 22.85 -48.65 36.42
C ALA A 158 21.34 -48.91 36.50
N GLY A 159 20.92 -49.75 37.44
CA GLY A 159 19.52 -49.89 37.84
C GLY A 159 19.02 -48.74 38.73
N GLY A 160 19.95 -47.99 39.33
CA GLY A 160 19.74 -46.69 39.95
C GLY A 160 20.38 -45.57 39.12
N ASN A 161 21.15 -44.70 39.78
CA ASN A 161 21.88 -43.59 39.16
C ASN A 161 23.21 -44.06 38.54
N ALA A 162 23.63 -43.44 37.44
CA ALA A 162 24.94 -43.64 36.85
C ALA A 162 25.79 -42.37 36.96
N VAL A 163 27.00 -42.49 37.50
CA VAL A 163 28.01 -41.43 37.50
C VAL A 163 29.22 -41.94 36.75
N VAL A 164 29.66 -41.22 35.71
CA VAL A 164 30.90 -41.51 34.98
C VAL A 164 31.74 -40.23 34.97
N GLN A 165 32.90 -40.27 35.60
CA GLN A 165 33.76 -39.10 35.77
C GLN A 165 35.19 -39.39 35.30
N SER A 166 35.77 -38.47 34.53
CA SER A 166 37.13 -38.55 34.02
C SER A 166 37.92 -37.27 34.31
N GLY A 167 39.12 -37.39 34.87
CA GLY A 167 40.05 -36.27 35.05
C GLY A 167 40.73 -35.80 33.75
N GLY A 168 40.44 -36.44 32.62
CA GLY A 168 40.92 -36.16 31.28
C GLY A 168 39.82 -36.37 30.25
N THR A 169 40.03 -37.22 29.24
CA THR A 169 39.01 -37.50 28.21
C THR A 169 38.06 -38.61 28.62
N LEU A 170 36.83 -38.56 28.11
CA LEU A 170 35.84 -39.63 28.22
C LEU A 170 35.39 -40.03 26.82
N ARG A 171 35.72 -41.25 26.41
CA ARG A 171 35.29 -41.81 25.12
C ARG A 171 34.11 -42.73 25.31
N ASN A 172 33.04 -42.49 24.56
CA ASN A 172 31.84 -43.31 24.51
C ASN A 172 31.45 -43.57 23.04
N ALA A 173 32.44 -43.71 22.15
CA ALA A 173 32.18 -43.92 20.74
C ALA A 173 31.53 -45.28 20.51
N ALA A 174 30.35 -45.33 19.89
CA ALA A 174 29.52 -46.55 19.78
C ALA A 174 29.26 -47.27 21.13
N GLY A 175 29.50 -46.59 22.26
CA GLY A 175 29.32 -47.11 23.60
C GLY A 175 27.98 -46.73 24.20
N ARG A 176 27.68 -47.29 25.37
CA ARG A 176 26.45 -47.01 26.12
C ARG A 176 26.77 -46.63 27.55
N VAL A 177 26.22 -45.51 28.01
CA VAL A 177 26.08 -45.14 29.42
C VAL A 177 24.59 -44.96 29.69
N GLN A 178 24.01 -45.80 30.55
CA GLN A 178 22.58 -45.77 30.84
C GLN A 178 22.29 -45.85 32.34
N ALA A 179 21.42 -44.98 32.84
CA ALA A 179 20.81 -45.08 34.16
C ALA A 179 19.30 -45.31 34.04
N LYS A 180 18.74 -46.19 34.88
CA LYS A 180 17.29 -46.19 35.15
C LYS A 180 16.87 -45.01 36.05
N GLY A 181 17.80 -44.45 36.81
CA GLY A 181 17.66 -43.18 37.54
C GLY A 181 18.26 -42.00 36.77
N SER A 182 18.93 -41.10 37.49
CA SER A 182 19.68 -39.98 36.92
C SER A 182 21.04 -40.40 36.37
N ALA A 183 21.56 -39.68 35.38
CA ALA A 183 22.89 -39.91 34.84
C ALA A 183 23.72 -38.62 34.88
N ALA A 184 24.99 -38.73 35.31
CA ALA A 184 25.97 -37.66 35.27
C ALA A 184 27.25 -38.16 34.59
N VAL A 185 27.56 -37.58 33.42
CA VAL A 185 28.76 -37.89 32.64
C VAL A 185 29.63 -36.65 32.57
N THR A 186 30.81 -36.70 33.18
CA THR A 186 31.66 -35.51 33.37
C THR A 186 33.10 -35.82 33.01
N ALA A 187 33.75 -34.88 32.33
CA ALA A 187 35.16 -34.97 31.96
C ALA A 187 35.83 -33.62 32.13
N ALA A 188 37.08 -33.59 32.59
CA ALA A 188 37.87 -32.35 32.56
C ALA A 188 38.29 -31.98 31.13
N GLY A 189 38.39 -32.97 30.24
CA GLY A 189 38.72 -32.85 28.82
C GLY A 189 37.53 -33.11 27.90
N ALA A 190 37.80 -33.67 26.72
CA ALA A 190 36.79 -33.94 25.71
C ALA A 190 35.90 -35.14 26.08
N ILE A 191 34.60 -35.02 25.79
CA ILE A 191 33.64 -36.13 25.75
C ILE A 191 33.35 -36.46 24.28
N THR A 192 33.61 -37.69 23.85
CA THR A 192 33.25 -38.17 22.50
C THR A 192 32.13 -39.19 22.59
N ASN A 193 30.92 -38.80 22.21
CA ASN A 193 29.73 -39.66 22.15
C ASN A 193 29.36 -40.04 20.70
N THR A 194 30.37 -40.20 19.83
CA THR A 194 30.14 -40.43 18.40
C THR A 194 29.51 -41.80 18.15
N GLY A 195 28.29 -41.86 17.61
CA GLY A 195 27.54 -43.12 17.49
C GLY A 195 27.15 -43.76 18.83
N GLY A 196 27.43 -43.09 19.95
CA GLY A 196 27.22 -43.60 21.31
C GLY A 196 25.89 -43.15 21.92
N GLN A 197 25.60 -43.66 23.10
CA GLN A 197 24.38 -43.38 23.86
C GLN A 197 24.70 -42.98 25.30
N ILE A 198 24.15 -41.86 25.75
CA ILE A 198 24.16 -41.41 27.14
C ILE A 198 22.71 -41.13 27.54
N GLU A 199 22.13 -41.97 28.39
CA GLU A 199 20.69 -41.96 28.67
C GLU A 199 20.33 -42.05 30.16
N ALA A 200 19.26 -41.34 30.53
CA ALA A 200 18.61 -41.42 31.84
C ALA A 200 17.12 -41.81 31.67
N GLY A 201 16.60 -42.68 32.55
CA GLY A 201 15.34 -43.39 32.33
C GLY A 201 14.23 -43.20 33.38
N GLY A 202 14.53 -42.59 34.52
CA GLY A 202 13.59 -42.50 35.65
C GLY A 202 12.57 -41.37 35.49
N ALA A 203 11.38 -41.50 36.09
CA ALA A 203 10.29 -40.53 35.88
C ALA A 203 10.70 -39.07 36.16
N ALA A 204 11.48 -38.82 37.22
CA ALA A 204 12.02 -37.51 37.58
C ALA A 204 13.56 -37.44 37.40
N ALA A 205 14.12 -38.31 36.57
CA ALA A 205 15.56 -38.37 36.36
C ALA A 205 16.09 -37.06 35.78
N THR A 206 17.30 -36.71 36.17
CA THR A 206 18.08 -35.62 35.60
C THR A 206 19.22 -36.21 34.78
N LEU A 207 19.62 -35.49 33.73
CA LEU A 207 20.78 -35.84 32.92
C LEU A 207 21.77 -34.69 32.90
N GLN A 208 23.01 -34.93 33.30
CA GLN A 208 24.11 -33.96 33.20
C GLN A 208 25.22 -34.52 32.32
N VAL A 209 25.64 -33.75 31.32
CA VAL A 209 26.82 -34.04 30.50
C VAL A 209 27.72 -32.80 30.47
N THR A 210 28.94 -32.89 31.01
CA THR A 210 29.83 -31.73 31.11
C THR A 210 31.26 -32.06 30.75
N GLY A 211 31.86 -31.30 29.82
CA GLY A 211 33.23 -31.50 29.34
C GLY A 211 33.91 -30.20 28.90
N ALA A 212 35.20 -30.25 28.56
CA ALA A 212 35.86 -29.13 27.87
C ALA A 212 35.31 -28.97 26.44
N SER A 213 35.09 -30.08 25.75
CA SER A 213 34.39 -30.15 24.47
C SER A 213 33.48 -31.38 24.44
N LEU A 214 32.42 -31.34 23.65
CA LEU A 214 31.49 -32.45 23.47
C LEU A 214 31.24 -32.69 21.98
N ASP A 215 31.42 -33.93 21.54
CA ASP A 215 31.03 -34.39 20.21
C ASP A 215 29.94 -35.46 20.31
N ASN A 216 28.74 -35.13 19.83
CA ASN A 216 27.57 -36.01 19.75
C ASN A 216 27.22 -36.40 18.31
N THR A 217 28.20 -36.42 17.40
CA THR A 217 27.97 -36.79 15.99
C THR A 217 27.47 -38.22 15.88
N ASN A 218 26.29 -38.41 15.28
CA ASN A 218 25.55 -39.67 15.22
C ASN A 218 25.25 -40.29 16.60
N GLY A 219 25.49 -39.55 17.68
CA GLY A 219 25.26 -39.99 19.05
C GLY A 219 23.86 -39.64 19.54
N ARG A 220 23.54 -40.09 20.75
CA ARG A 220 22.31 -39.77 21.45
C ARG A 220 22.61 -39.42 22.90
N ILE A 221 22.13 -38.25 23.33
CA ILE A 221 22.12 -37.80 24.72
C ILE A 221 20.64 -37.50 25.04
N ALA A 222 20.01 -38.35 25.86
CA ALA A 222 18.56 -38.27 26.05
C ALA A 222 18.13 -38.57 27.50
N ASN A 223 17.21 -37.76 28.02
CA ASN A 223 16.54 -38.01 29.29
C ASN A 223 15.07 -38.37 29.06
N ALA A 224 14.68 -39.60 29.36
CA ALA A 224 13.27 -40.02 29.30
C ALA A 224 12.47 -39.52 30.52
N GLY A 225 13.13 -39.03 31.58
CA GLY A 225 12.51 -38.38 32.72
C GLY A 225 12.08 -36.94 32.45
N SER A 226 11.20 -36.43 33.30
CA SER A 226 10.75 -35.03 33.29
C SER A 226 11.70 -34.05 33.99
N GLY A 227 12.78 -34.55 34.60
CA GLY A 227 13.82 -33.70 35.20
C GLY A 227 14.68 -33.01 34.14
N ALA A 228 15.49 -32.06 34.60
CA ALA A 228 16.32 -31.25 33.71
C ALA A 228 17.41 -32.08 33.00
N THR A 229 17.62 -31.77 31.72
CA THR A 229 18.79 -32.19 30.94
C THR A 229 19.73 -30.99 30.80
N THR A 230 20.95 -31.13 31.29
CA THR A 230 21.99 -30.09 31.22
C THR A 230 23.19 -30.60 30.44
N VAL A 231 23.55 -29.87 29.38
CA VAL A 231 24.73 -30.14 28.56
C VAL A 231 25.61 -28.91 28.57
N GLY A 232 26.87 -29.07 28.98
CA GLY A 232 27.82 -27.98 29.13
C GLY A 232 29.20 -28.32 28.56
N ALA A 233 29.68 -27.53 27.60
CA ALA A 233 31.07 -27.59 27.17
C ALA A 233 31.49 -26.29 26.48
N ALA A 234 32.78 -25.99 26.37
CA ALA A 234 33.22 -24.79 25.65
C ALA A 234 32.80 -24.87 24.17
N SER A 235 32.97 -26.04 23.54
CA SER A 235 32.47 -26.33 22.20
C SER A 235 31.62 -27.60 22.19
N ILE A 236 30.42 -27.50 21.61
CA ILE A 236 29.47 -28.60 21.46
C ILE A 236 29.17 -28.83 19.99
N THR A 237 29.40 -30.06 19.52
CA THR A 237 29.03 -30.54 18.18
C THR A 237 27.92 -31.56 18.30
N ASN A 238 26.82 -31.33 17.58
CA ASN A 238 25.69 -32.24 17.45
C ASN A 238 25.32 -32.35 15.97
N ALA A 239 25.37 -33.56 15.42
CA ALA A 239 25.13 -33.80 14.00
C ALA A 239 24.58 -35.21 13.76
N ASN A 240 23.82 -35.41 12.69
CA ASN A 240 23.34 -36.71 12.24
C ASN A 240 23.83 -37.00 10.81
N THR A 241 25.15 -37.05 10.65
CA THR A 241 25.79 -37.29 9.34
C THR A 241 25.46 -38.66 8.74
N GLY A 242 25.07 -39.62 9.57
CA GLY A 242 24.65 -40.96 9.15
C GLY A 242 23.17 -41.06 8.78
N GLY A 243 22.35 -40.03 9.01
CA GLY A 243 20.92 -40.03 8.70
C GLY A 243 20.10 -41.06 9.49
N VAL A 244 20.61 -41.55 10.63
CA VAL A 244 19.94 -42.57 11.43
C VAL A 244 18.88 -41.91 12.31
N ALA A 245 17.67 -42.47 12.35
CA ALA A 245 16.60 -41.95 13.20
C ALA A 245 17.00 -41.96 14.69
N GLY A 246 16.82 -40.83 15.37
CA GLY A 246 17.17 -40.67 16.78
C GLY A 246 18.65 -40.49 17.09
N ALA A 247 19.53 -40.56 16.08
CA ALA A 247 20.93 -40.17 16.17
C ALA A 247 21.09 -38.65 15.97
N GLY A 248 22.22 -38.10 16.42
CA GLY A 248 22.46 -36.65 16.47
C GLY A 248 21.45 -35.91 17.35
N THR A 249 20.99 -36.55 18.43
CA THR A 249 19.98 -35.99 19.34
C THR A 249 20.58 -35.60 20.67
N ILE A 250 20.30 -34.38 21.11
CA ILE A 250 20.41 -33.93 22.51
C ILE A 250 19.01 -33.57 22.99
N GLY A 251 18.48 -34.23 24.01
CA GLY A 251 17.11 -33.89 24.46
C GLY A 251 16.67 -34.44 25.80
N GLY A 252 15.45 -34.08 26.18
CA GLY A 252 14.81 -34.54 27.40
C GLY A 252 13.31 -34.25 27.40
N ASN A 253 12.54 -35.03 28.16
CA ASN A 253 11.10 -34.78 28.33
C ASN A 253 10.81 -33.57 29.25
N GLY A 254 11.77 -33.15 30.07
CA GLY A 254 11.74 -31.90 30.83
C GLY A 254 12.40 -30.72 30.10
N ASP A 255 12.94 -29.79 30.89
CA ASP A 255 13.73 -28.68 30.39
C ASP A 255 15.10 -29.15 29.89
N VAL A 256 15.56 -28.56 28.79
CA VAL A 256 16.88 -28.81 28.22
C VAL A 256 17.67 -27.51 28.20
N THR A 257 18.82 -27.52 28.86
CA THR A 257 19.78 -26.41 28.83
C THR A 257 21.06 -26.85 28.15
N VAL A 258 21.47 -26.13 27.11
CA VAL A 258 22.74 -26.33 26.42
C VAL A 258 23.58 -25.06 26.58
N SER A 259 24.77 -25.18 27.17
CA SER A 259 25.61 -24.03 27.54
C SER A 259 27.05 -24.19 27.06
N GLY A 260 27.65 -23.10 26.60
CA GLY A 260 28.99 -23.12 26.02
C GLY A 260 29.43 -21.82 25.37
N GLN A 261 30.56 -21.84 24.68
CA GLN A 261 30.97 -20.73 23.82
C GLN A 261 30.41 -20.91 22.41
N THR A 262 30.52 -22.13 21.86
CA THR A 262 30.05 -22.47 20.52
C THR A 262 29.19 -23.73 20.53
N LEU A 263 28.07 -23.67 19.82
CA LEU A 263 27.17 -24.80 19.57
C LEU A 263 27.01 -24.97 18.05
N SER A 264 27.37 -26.14 17.53
CA SER A 264 27.08 -26.58 16.17
C SER A 264 26.03 -27.68 16.21
N ASN A 265 24.82 -27.37 15.78
CA ASN A 265 23.70 -28.28 15.59
C ASN A 265 23.37 -28.35 14.08
N THR A 266 24.19 -29.08 13.33
CA THR A 266 24.16 -29.05 11.86
C THR A 266 23.96 -30.44 11.26
N GLN A 267 23.77 -30.53 9.95
CA GLN A 267 23.70 -31.81 9.23
C GLN A 267 22.65 -32.75 9.84
N GLY A 268 21.42 -32.25 10.04
CA GLY A 268 20.31 -33.01 10.61
C GLY A 268 20.37 -33.21 12.13
N GLY A 269 21.29 -32.54 12.84
CA GLY A 269 21.31 -32.51 14.30
C GLY A 269 20.01 -31.99 14.91
N GLN A 270 19.61 -32.58 16.03
CA GLN A 270 18.38 -32.25 16.75
C GLN A 270 18.66 -31.93 18.22
N ILE A 271 18.13 -30.79 18.69
CA ILE A 271 18.04 -30.46 20.12
C ILE A 271 16.58 -30.27 20.47
N VAL A 272 16.05 -31.10 21.37
CA VAL A 272 14.62 -31.19 21.63
C VAL A 272 14.33 -31.18 23.13
N ALA A 273 13.49 -30.24 23.57
CA ALA A 273 12.97 -30.16 24.94
C ALA A 273 11.48 -30.50 24.97
N GLY A 274 11.09 -31.35 25.91
CA GLY A 274 9.70 -31.67 26.23
C GLY A 274 9.00 -30.62 27.08
N HIS A 275 9.73 -29.59 27.53
CA HIS A 275 9.20 -28.35 28.11
C HIS A 275 9.96 -27.12 27.54
N ASP A 276 10.92 -26.52 28.26
CA ASP A 276 11.68 -25.35 27.80
C ASP A 276 13.06 -25.72 27.23
N LEU A 277 13.46 -25.09 26.12
CA LEU A 277 14.81 -25.16 25.56
C LEU A 277 15.54 -23.83 25.77
N THR A 278 16.61 -23.85 26.57
CA THR A 278 17.46 -22.69 26.82
C THR A 278 18.86 -22.92 26.26
N LEU A 279 19.33 -22.01 25.40
CA LEU A 279 20.70 -22.01 24.91
C LEU A 279 21.51 -20.90 25.60
N GLY A 280 22.34 -21.31 26.56
CA GLY A 280 23.32 -20.44 27.25
C GLY A 280 24.63 -20.30 26.48
N THR A 281 24.56 -20.27 25.14
CA THR A 281 25.74 -20.23 24.27
C THR A 281 26.16 -18.79 23.99
N THR A 282 27.41 -18.42 24.33
CA THR A 282 27.81 -17.01 24.43
C THR A 282 28.43 -16.40 23.19
N ARG A 283 28.92 -17.20 22.22
CA ARG A 283 29.58 -16.70 20.99
C ARG A 283 28.83 -17.06 19.72
N SER A 284 28.48 -18.34 19.51
CA SER A 284 27.86 -18.78 18.26
C SER A 284 26.95 -19.99 18.45
N VAL A 285 25.73 -19.89 17.93
CA VAL A 285 24.79 -21.00 17.74
C VAL A 285 24.60 -21.22 16.24
N ASN A 286 25.15 -22.30 15.71
CA ASN A 286 24.94 -22.70 14.32
C ASN A 286 23.93 -23.84 14.26
N ASN A 287 22.71 -23.54 13.84
CA ASN A 287 21.62 -24.47 13.57
C ASN A 287 21.42 -24.73 12.05
N GLY A 288 22.47 -24.58 11.24
CA GLY A 288 22.39 -24.76 9.79
C GLY A 288 21.93 -26.17 9.40
N GLY A 289 20.76 -26.28 8.76
CA GLY A 289 20.12 -27.56 8.42
C GLY A 289 19.80 -28.46 9.63
N GLY A 290 19.76 -27.90 10.85
CA GLY A 290 19.41 -28.59 12.08
C GLY A 290 18.03 -28.21 12.61
N THR A 291 17.64 -28.85 13.71
CA THR A 291 16.38 -28.58 14.42
C THR A 291 16.63 -28.23 15.88
N LEU A 292 16.08 -27.10 16.32
CA LEU A 292 15.93 -26.72 17.73
C LEU A 292 14.43 -26.65 18.04
N SER A 293 13.95 -27.45 18.98
CA SER A 293 12.52 -27.54 19.29
C SER A 293 12.26 -27.55 20.79
N ALA A 294 11.34 -26.69 21.23
CA ALA A 294 10.71 -26.73 22.55
C ALA A 294 9.20 -26.97 22.41
N THR A 295 8.60 -27.70 23.35
CA THR A 295 7.13 -27.79 23.46
C THR A 295 6.54 -26.58 24.17
N ASN A 296 7.33 -25.84 24.94
CA ASN A 296 6.96 -24.57 25.53
C ASN A 296 7.93 -23.48 25.04
N ASN A 297 8.82 -22.93 25.88
CA ASN A 297 9.63 -21.78 25.52
C ASN A 297 10.95 -22.18 24.84
N PHE A 298 11.36 -21.41 23.83
CA PHE A 298 12.71 -21.43 23.28
C PHE A 298 13.40 -20.10 23.58
N THR A 299 14.60 -20.14 24.17
CA THR A 299 15.32 -18.91 24.56
C THR A 299 16.80 -18.93 24.20
N VAL A 300 17.26 -17.85 23.55
CA VAL A 300 18.68 -17.48 23.45
C VAL A 300 18.85 -16.06 23.99
N ASN A 301 19.48 -15.92 25.15
CA ASN A 301 19.74 -14.62 25.78
C ASN A 301 21.24 -14.41 25.96
N ALA A 302 21.91 -14.04 24.87
CA ALA A 302 23.33 -13.79 24.82
C ALA A 302 23.61 -12.69 23.79
N ALA A 303 23.55 -11.42 24.23
CA ALA A 303 23.61 -10.26 23.34
C ALA A 303 24.88 -10.19 22.46
N GLY A 304 25.95 -10.92 22.80
CA GLY A 304 27.16 -11.04 21.99
C GLY A 304 27.20 -12.23 21.02
N ALA A 305 26.19 -13.10 21.04
CA ALA A 305 26.19 -14.34 20.26
C ALA A 305 25.68 -14.09 18.82
N ALA A 306 26.27 -14.82 17.86
CA ALA A 306 25.72 -14.95 16.51
C ALA A 306 24.85 -16.22 16.42
N VAL A 307 23.66 -16.11 15.84
CA VAL A 307 22.79 -17.26 15.56
C VAL A 307 22.68 -17.46 14.06
N VAL A 308 23.10 -18.62 13.58
CA VAL A 308 22.99 -19.03 12.18
C VAL A 308 21.93 -20.12 12.08
N ASN A 309 20.80 -19.83 11.45
CA ASN A 309 19.68 -20.73 11.22
C ASN A 309 19.47 -21.02 9.71
N GLN A 310 20.56 -21.05 8.93
CA GLN A 310 20.47 -21.23 7.49
C GLN A 310 19.88 -22.59 7.11
N GLY A 311 18.74 -22.61 6.42
CA GLY A 311 18.02 -23.87 6.12
C GLY A 311 17.58 -24.66 7.36
N GLY A 312 17.71 -24.09 8.56
CA GLY A 312 17.39 -24.73 9.83
C GLY A 312 15.97 -24.45 10.30
N SER A 313 15.57 -25.13 11.37
CA SER A 313 14.27 -24.94 12.03
C SER A 313 14.46 -24.63 13.51
N ILE A 314 13.85 -23.53 13.97
CA ILE A 314 13.75 -23.16 15.38
C ILE A 314 12.28 -23.02 15.75
N ARG A 315 11.84 -23.77 16.75
CA ARG A 315 10.43 -23.90 17.11
C ARG A 315 10.22 -23.87 18.62
N GLY A 316 9.19 -23.16 19.06
CA GLY A 316 8.66 -23.21 20.43
C GLY A 316 7.16 -22.95 20.41
N ASN A 317 6.36 -23.65 21.21
CA ASN A 317 4.90 -23.43 21.25
C ASN A 317 4.48 -22.41 22.34
N GLY A 318 5.39 -22.02 23.23
CA GLY A 318 5.27 -20.87 24.12
C GLY A 318 5.94 -19.62 23.53
N ALA A 319 6.82 -18.97 24.31
CA ALA A 319 7.62 -17.85 23.83
C ALA A 319 8.87 -18.33 23.09
N VAL A 320 9.13 -17.76 21.90
CA VAL A 320 10.39 -17.91 21.17
C VAL A 320 11.13 -16.58 21.27
N SER A 321 12.23 -16.56 22.03
CA SER A 321 12.91 -15.32 22.41
C SER A 321 14.38 -15.30 22.01
N PHE A 322 14.80 -14.21 21.37
CA PHE A 322 16.19 -13.95 20.99
C PHE A 322 16.64 -12.58 21.51
N ASN A 323 17.79 -12.55 22.18
CA ASN A 323 18.58 -11.35 22.45
C ASN A 323 20.03 -11.66 22.07
N VAL A 324 20.43 -11.28 20.85
CA VAL A 324 21.65 -11.75 20.18
C VAL A 324 22.31 -10.66 19.33
N ALA A 325 23.59 -10.79 19.00
CA ALA A 325 24.29 -9.80 18.17
C ALA A 325 23.81 -9.85 16.72
N SER A 326 23.63 -11.05 16.17
CA SER A 326 23.14 -11.26 14.81
C SER A 326 22.29 -12.53 14.72
N LEU A 327 21.33 -12.51 13.80
CA LEU A 327 20.49 -13.66 13.46
C LEU A 327 20.42 -13.79 11.94
N ASP A 328 20.92 -14.91 11.43
CA ASP A 328 20.82 -15.27 10.01
C ASP A 328 19.81 -16.40 9.84
N ASN A 329 18.62 -16.05 9.35
CA ASN A 329 17.53 -16.96 9.06
C ASN A 329 17.38 -17.22 7.55
N THR A 330 18.46 -17.13 6.77
CA THR A 330 18.41 -17.36 5.32
C THR A 330 17.89 -18.77 4.99
N ALA A 331 16.81 -18.87 4.21
CA ALA A 331 16.09 -20.12 3.94
C ALA A 331 15.66 -20.93 5.18
N GLY A 332 15.72 -20.32 6.37
CA GLY A 332 15.39 -20.95 7.64
C GLY A 332 13.95 -20.72 8.06
N LYS A 333 13.53 -21.39 9.14
CA LYS A 333 12.23 -21.24 9.77
C LYS A 333 12.39 -20.93 11.26
N ILE A 334 11.69 -19.89 11.72
CA ILE A 334 11.58 -19.53 13.14
C ILE A 334 10.12 -19.28 13.46
N GLY A 335 9.58 -19.94 14.47
CA GLY A 335 8.23 -19.62 14.91
C GLY A 335 7.57 -20.60 15.87
N ASN A 336 6.25 -20.47 15.94
CA ASN A 336 5.36 -21.33 16.71
C ASN A 336 4.52 -22.23 15.80
N ASP A 337 3.98 -23.32 16.33
CA ASP A 337 2.95 -24.08 15.62
C ASP A 337 1.63 -23.29 15.58
N ALA A 338 0.83 -23.54 14.56
CA ALA A 338 -0.53 -23.02 14.46
C ALA A 338 -1.39 -23.53 15.64
N GLY A 339 -2.10 -22.60 16.30
CA GLY A 339 -2.96 -22.89 17.44
C GLY A 339 -2.24 -23.05 18.78
N SER A 340 -0.92 -22.79 18.83
CA SER A 340 -0.14 -22.87 20.07
C SER A 340 -0.38 -21.71 21.03
N GLY A 341 -0.83 -20.55 20.55
CA GLY A 341 -0.89 -19.29 21.29
C GLY A 341 0.48 -18.65 21.53
N GLY A 342 1.55 -19.23 20.98
CA GLY A 342 2.93 -18.78 21.16
C GLY A 342 3.22 -17.43 20.54
N SER A 343 4.22 -16.73 21.08
CA SER A 343 4.68 -15.43 20.58
C SER A 343 6.16 -15.48 20.26
N VAL A 344 6.61 -14.62 19.35
CA VAL A 344 8.01 -14.52 18.93
C VAL A 344 8.53 -13.12 19.24
N ALA A 345 9.65 -13.04 19.95
CA ALA A 345 10.32 -11.79 20.29
C ALA A 345 11.81 -11.85 19.92
N MET A 346 12.28 -10.87 19.15
CA MET A 346 13.66 -10.79 18.69
C MET A 346 14.24 -9.41 18.96
N THR A 347 15.41 -9.38 19.59
CA THR A 347 16.28 -8.20 19.69
C THR A 347 17.64 -8.57 19.09
N THR A 348 18.01 -7.94 17.97
CA THR A 348 19.26 -8.26 17.26
C THR A 348 20.02 -7.03 16.78
N GLY A 349 21.33 -7.12 16.58
CA GLY A 349 22.09 -6.10 15.86
C GLY A 349 21.82 -6.15 14.35
N SER A 350 21.82 -7.36 13.77
CA SER A 350 21.42 -7.61 12.39
C SER A 350 20.50 -8.82 12.27
N LEU A 351 19.58 -8.75 11.31
CA LEU A 351 18.66 -9.81 10.93
C LEU A 351 18.71 -10.03 9.42
N ALA A 352 19.21 -11.18 8.99
CA ALA A 352 19.11 -11.64 7.61
C ALA A 352 17.96 -12.66 7.51
N ASN A 353 17.04 -12.45 6.59
CA ASN A 353 15.87 -13.31 6.39
C ASN A 353 15.65 -13.67 4.92
N GLN A 354 16.72 -13.73 4.11
CA GLN A 354 16.59 -14.01 2.67
C GLN A 354 15.93 -15.37 2.43
N GLY A 355 14.75 -15.39 1.81
CA GLY A 355 13.97 -16.63 1.59
C GLY A 355 13.59 -17.38 2.87
N GLY A 356 13.78 -16.76 4.04
CA GLY A 356 13.44 -17.33 5.34
C GLY A 356 12.00 -17.02 5.75
N ALA A 357 11.52 -17.76 6.75
CA ALA A 357 10.21 -17.54 7.37
C ALA A 357 10.36 -17.27 8.87
N ILE A 358 9.76 -16.17 9.32
CA ILE A 358 9.60 -15.81 10.73
C ILE A 358 8.10 -15.66 10.97
N GLY A 359 7.55 -16.44 11.89
CA GLY A 359 6.11 -16.46 12.15
C GLY A 359 5.75 -16.63 13.61
N SER A 360 4.70 -15.96 14.08
CA SER A 360 4.10 -16.21 15.40
C SER A 360 2.65 -16.68 15.28
N ASP A 361 2.17 -17.44 16.25
CA ASP A 361 0.74 -17.78 16.34
C ASP A 361 -0.09 -16.65 16.96
N ARG A 362 0.49 -15.95 17.96
CA ARG A 362 -0.10 -14.77 18.59
C ARG A 362 0.67 -13.49 18.21
N ASN A 363 1.63 -13.03 19.00
CA ASN A 363 2.28 -11.74 18.76
C ASN A 363 3.71 -11.91 18.24
N LEU A 364 4.12 -10.98 17.38
CA LEU A 364 5.48 -10.91 16.84
C LEU A 364 6.10 -9.55 17.15
N SER A 365 7.26 -9.53 17.80
CA SER A 365 8.05 -8.33 18.03
C SER A 365 9.47 -8.52 17.51
N VAL A 366 9.90 -7.67 16.59
CA VAL A 366 11.26 -7.65 16.03
C VAL A 366 11.86 -6.28 16.25
N THR A 367 12.95 -6.19 17.00
CA THR A 367 13.80 -5.00 17.12
C THR A 367 15.17 -5.35 16.56
N THR A 368 15.60 -4.65 15.50
CA THR A 368 16.91 -4.93 14.89
C THR A 368 17.65 -3.66 14.50
N GLY A 369 18.97 -3.70 14.49
CA GLY A 369 19.78 -2.64 13.89
C GLY A 369 19.61 -2.57 12.38
N GLN A 370 19.57 -3.73 11.71
CA GLN A 370 19.45 -3.86 10.26
C GLN A 370 18.61 -5.10 9.91
N LEU A 371 17.63 -4.94 9.01
CA LEU A 371 16.86 -6.03 8.43
C LEU A 371 17.20 -6.17 6.93
N SER A 372 17.50 -7.38 6.49
CA SER A 372 17.84 -7.66 5.08
C SER A 372 17.21 -8.97 4.58
N GLY A 373 17.02 -9.03 3.27
CA GLY A 373 16.57 -10.22 2.55
C GLY A 373 15.04 -10.32 2.37
N ASP A 374 14.63 -10.94 1.26
CA ASP A 374 13.23 -10.97 0.79
C ASP A 374 12.40 -12.09 1.42
N GLY A 375 12.40 -12.14 2.75
CA GLY A 375 11.73 -13.21 3.52
C GLY A 375 10.28 -12.93 3.86
N ARG A 376 9.68 -13.92 4.55
CA ARG A 376 8.36 -13.81 5.16
C ARG A 376 8.48 -13.50 6.65
N ILE A 377 7.74 -12.51 7.12
CA ILE A 377 7.61 -12.11 8.52
C ILE A 377 6.12 -11.91 8.81
N VAL A 378 5.50 -12.84 9.54
CA VAL A 378 4.05 -12.84 9.77
C VAL A 378 3.67 -12.96 11.24
N ALA A 379 2.83 -12.04 11.69
CA ALA A 379 2.22 -12.09 13.02
C ALA A 379 0.81 -12.70 12.92
N GLY A 380 0.55 -13.79 13.66
CA GLY A 380 -0.77 -14.41 13.77
C GLY A 380 -1.83 -13.51 14.43
N GLY A 381 -1.40 -12.49 15.19
CA GLY A 381 -2.18 -11.42 15.81
C GLY A 381 -1.50 -10.07 15.58
N ASP A 382 -0.95 -9.44 16.63
CA ASP A 382 -0.28 -8.14 16.53
C ASP A 382 1.22 -8.27 16.17
N GLY A 383 1.67 -7.46 15.22
CA GLY A 383 3.06 -7.34 14.79
C GLY A 383 3.67 -5.98 15.15
N ALA A 384 4.88 -5.99 15.71
CA ALA A 384 5.70 -4.80 15.94
C ALA A 384 7.10 -5.02 15.37
N ILE A 385 7.50 -4.21 14.38
CA ILE A 385 8.83 -4.27 13.76
C ILE A 385 9.49 -2.91 13.92
N THR A 386 10.67 -2.89 14.56
CA THR A 386 11.49 -1.70 14.77
C THR A 386 12.88 -1.93 14.17
N ILE A 387 13.29 -1.04 13.26
CA ILE A 387 14.59 -1.09 12.59
C ILE A 387 15.37 0.19 12.92
N ASN A 388 16.50 0.06 13.59
CA ASN A 388 17.35 1.18 14.00
C ASN A 388 18.27 1.63 12.86
N GLY A 389 17.66 1.96 11.71
CA GLY A 389 18.34 2.53 10.55
C GLY A 389 17.38 2.74 9.38
N ASN A 390 17.93 2.84 8.18
CA ASN A 390 17.15 2.84 6.94
C ASN A 390 16.66 1.43 6.61
N TYR A 391 15.53 1.32 5.91
CA TYR A 391 15.03 0.06 5.39
C TYR A 391 14.40 0.20 4.02
N THR A 392 14.63 -0.79 3.16
CA THR A 392 13.98 -0.92 1.86
C THR A 392 13.12 -2.18 1.87
N HIS A 393 11.80 -2.01 1.90
CA HIS A 393 10.83 -3.09 1.73
C HIS A 393 10.70 -3.40 0.25
N SER A 394 11.30 -4.49 -0.22
CA SER A 394 11.18 -4.91 -1.62
C SER A 394 9.78 -5.45 -1.93
N ALA A 395 9.41 -5.52 -3.22
CA ALA A 395 8.15 -6.13 -3.65
C ALA A 395 8.04 -7.64 -3.33
N ALA A 396 9.17 -8.33 -3.14
CA ALA A 396 9.19 -9.75 -2.81
C ALA A 396 9.04 -10.02 -1.30
N ASN A 397 9.28 -9.01 -0.45
CA ASN A 397 9.12 -9.14 1.00
C ASN A 397 7.66 -9.31 1.40
N GLN A 398 7.40 -10.24 2.31
CA GLN A 398 6.07 -10.50 2.84
C GLN A 398 6.04 -10.15 4.34
N ILE A 399 5.59 -8.94 4.66
CA ILE A 399 5.39 -8.49 6.04
C ILE A 399 3.90 -8.27 6.27
N GLN A 400 3.32 -9.04 7.20
CA GLN A 400 1.88 -9.01 7.47
C GLN A 400 1.60 -9.23 8.96
N ALA A 401 0.53 -8.58 9.45
CA ALA A 401 -0.11 -8.94 10.71
C ALA A 401 -1.59 -9.21 10.49
N ASN A 402 -2.12 -10.24 11.16
CA ASN A 402 -3.55 -10.58 11.07
C ASN A 402 -4.45 -9.63 11.89
N HIS A 403 -3.87 -8.76 12.72
CA HIS A 403 -4.62 -7.74 13.47
C HIS A 403 -4.01 -6.35 13.29
N ASN A 404 -3.07 -5.92 14.15
CA ASN A 404 -2.37 -4.64 14.00
C ASN A 404 -0.91 -4.84 13.58
N LEU A 405 -0.38 -3.96 12.71
CA LEU A 405 1.04 -3.88 12.39
C LEU A 405 1.57 -2.48 12.73
N THR A 406 2.57 -2.43 13.61
CA THR A 406 3.41 -1.24 13.81
C THR A 406 4.77 -1.46 13.17
N PHE A 407 5.10 -0.66 12.17
CA PHE A 407 6.36 -0.71 11.43
C PHE A 407 7.13 0.59 11.65
N THR A 408 8.27 0.53 12.32
CA THR A 408 9.06 1.70 12.72
C THR A 408 10.48 1.60 12.19
N THR A 409 10.96 2.64 11.53
CA THR A 409 12.37 2.83 11.17
C THR A 409 12.88 4.12 11.81
N THR A 410 14.09 4.12 12.38
CA THR A 410 14.69 5.39 12.84
C THR A 410 15.22 6.24 11.68
N GLY A 411 15.50 5.60 10.53
CA GLY A 411 15.91 6.25 9.29
C GLY A 411 14.79 6.30 8.25
N ALA A 412 15.18 6.34 6.97
CA ALA A 412 14.27 6.35 5.84
C ALA A 412 13.67 4.95 5.56
N LEU A 413 12.37 4.91 5.26
CA LEU A 413 11.67 3.74 4.72
C LEU A 413 11.44 3.94 3.22
N ILE A 414 11.96 3.04 2.40
CA ILE A 414 11.58 2.91 0.98
C ILE A 414 10.66 1.71 0.85
N ASN A 415 9.38 1.94 0.57
CA ASN A 415 8.41 0.89 0.31
C ASN A 415 8.25 0.64 -1.19
N GLN A 416 8.49 -0.60 -1.63
CA GLN A 416 8.33 -1.07 -3.01
C GLN A 416 7.32 -2.22 -3.14
N GLY A 417 6.72 -2.65 -2.02
CA GLY A 417 5.76 -3.75 -1.96
C GLY A 417 4.53 -3.39 -1.13
N THR A 418 3.83 -4.41 -0.65
CA THR A 418 2.67 -4.25 0.23
C THR A 418 3.11 -4.36 1.69
N LEU A 419 2.74 -3.36 2.49
CA LEU A 419 2.71 -3.45 3.95
C LEU A 419 1.23 -3.40 4.36
N ALA A 420 0.75 -4.48 5.00
CA ALA A 420 -0.65 -4.62 5.32
C ALA A 420 -0.92 -5.19 6.71
N ALA A 421 -2.04 -4.73 7.28
CA ALA A 421 -2.65 -5.27 8.48
C ALA A 421 -4.17 -5.32 8.31
N VAL A 422 -4.84 -6.22 9.02
CA VAL A 422 -6.31 -6.34 8.90
C VAL A 422 -7.01 -5.15 9.57
N ASN A 423 -6.62 -4.80 10.79
CA ASN A 423 -7.27 -3.75 11.58
C ASN A 423 -6.54 -2.40 11.47
N ALA A 424 -5.28 -2.31 11.92
CA ALA A 424 -4.54 -1.05 11.89
C ALA A 424 -3.09 -1.23 11.43
N LEU A 425 -2.67 -0.38 10.49
CA LEU A 425 -1.30 -0.23 10.05
C LEU A 425 -0.75 1.12 10.55
N THR A 426 0.31 1.10 11.35
CA THR A 426 1.04 2.29 11.74
C THR A 426 2.47 2.22 11.21
N VAL A 427 2.85 3.18 10.36
CA VAL A 427 4.20 3.30 9.81
C VAL A 427 4.86 4.55 10.37
N ASN A 428 6.03 4.41 10.99
CA ASN A 428 6.82 5.52 11.54
C ASN A 428 8.22 5.53 10.93
N ALA A 429 8.68 6.67 10.40
CA ALA A 429 10.03 6.80 9.86
C ALA A 429 10.59 8.23 9.99
N ALA A 430 11.89 8.41 9.70
CA ALA A 430 12.42 9.75 9.46
C ALA A 430 11.88 10.34 8.15
N SER A 431 11.81 9.52 7.10
CA SER A 431 11.17 9.84 5.82
C SER A 431 10.60 8.57 5.20
N ILE A 432 9.53 8.69 4.42
CA ILE A 432 8.83 7.56 3.81
C ILE A 432 8.74 7.80 2.30
N ASP A 433 9.24 6.85 1.52
CA ASP A 433 9.09 6.80 0.06
C ASP A 433 8.24 5.58 -0.33
N ASN A 434 6.96 5.79 -0.57
CA ASN A 434 6.04 4.77 -1.08
C ASN A 434 6.04 4.80 -2.60
N ARG A 435 6.84 3.92 -3.23
CA ARG A 435 7.10 3.94 -4.67
C ARG A 435 5.90 3.45 -5.50
N ALA A 436 5.97 3.68 -6.80
CA ALA A 436 4.98 3.16 -7.75
C ALA A 436 4.82 1.64 -7.62
N GLY A 437 3.58 1.16 -7.56
CA GLY A 437 3.24 -0.25 -7.34
C GLY A 437 3.25 -0.71 -5.88
N ALA A 438 3.74 0.12 -4.95
CA ALA A 438 3.74 -0.17 -3.52
C ALA A 438 2.40 0.23 -2.88
N ASP A 439 2.02 -0.47 -1.80
CA ASP A 439 0.74 -0.29 -1.11
C ASP A 439 0.92 -0.29 0.42
N LEU A 440 0.23 0.65 1.09
CA LEU A 440 0.10 0.74 2.54
C LEU A 440 -1.40 0.62 2.87
N ASN A 441 -1.81 -0.52 3.44
CA ASN A 441 -3.22 -0.90 3.49
C ASN A 441 -3.65 -1.52 4.83
N SER A 442 -4.73 -1.01 5.40
CA SER A 442 -5.47 -1.61 6.52
C SER A 442 -6.84 -0.94 6.67
N ALA A 443 -7.68 -1.37 7.62
CA ALA A 443 -8.88 -0.59 7.94
C ALA A 443 -8.51 0.81 8.50
N SER A 444 -7.45 0.93 9.32
CA SER A 444 -6.96 2.21 9.84
C SER A 444 -5.46 2.39 9.56
N THR A 445 -5.12 3.18 8.54
CA THR A 445 -3.74 3.39 8.08
C THR A 445 -3.20 4.73 8.56
N SER A 446 -2.19 4.70 9.42
CA SER A 446 -1.46 5.87 9.92
C SER A 446 -0.03 5.88 9.39
N VAL A 447 0.38 6.96 8.72
CA VAL A 447 1.71 7.10 8.11
C VAL A 447 2.39 8.37 8.64
N ASN A 448 3.44 8.18 9.45
CA ASN A 448 4.09 9.24 10.21
C ASN A 448 5.56 9.35 9.80
N ALA A 449 5.97 10.51 9.30
CA ALA A 449 7.36 10.84 9.00
C ALA A 449 7.81 12.08 9.77
N GLY A 450 9.03 12.08 10.33
CA GLY A 450 9.64 13.30 10.88
C GLY A 450 9.93 14.35 9.80
N GLY A 451 10.27 13.90 8.59
CA GLY A 451 10.57 14.68 7.39
C GLY A 451 9.51 14.51 6.32
N ALA A 452 9.88 13.97 5.15
CA ALA A 452 8.98 13.87 4.00
C ALA A 452 8.23 12.54 3.93
N ILE A 453 6.98 12.59 3.42
CA ILE A 453 6.26 11.46 2.84
C ILE A 453 6.19 11.69 1.32
N THR A 454 6.85 10.85 0.52
CA THR A 454 6.68 10.78 -0.94
C THR A 454 5.81 9.58 -1.28
N ASN A 455 4.72 9.80 -2.02
CA ASN A 455 3.79 8.75 -2.41
C ASN A 455 3.61 8.74 -3.93
N ALA A 456 4.24 7.77 -4.60
CA ALA A 456 3.97 7.40 -5.99
C ALA A 456 3.12 6.13 -6.11
N GLY A 457 2.99 5.36 -5.02
CA GLY A 457 2.13 4.17 -4.91
C GLY A 457 0.73 4.50 -4.40
N ARG A 458 0.23 3.64 -3.52
CA ARG A 458 -1.11 3.74 -2.92
C ARG A 458 -1.02 3.74 -1.39
N ILE A 459 -1.82 4.59 -0.75
CA ILE A 459 -2.07 4.60 0.69
C ILE A 459 -3.58 4.53 0.89
N GLU A 460 -4.06 3.48 1.53
CA GLU A 460 -5.50 3.24 1.64
C GLU A 460 -5.98 2.69 2.99
N GLY A 461 -7.26 2.89 3.26
CA GLY A 461 -7.97 2.31 4.39
C GLY A 461 -9.35 2.94 4.62
N ASP A 462 -10.10 2.49 5.62
CA ASP A 462 -11.33 3.18 6.02
C ASP A 462 -11.01 4.56 6.59
N THR A 463 -9.97 4.62 7.42
CA THR A 463 -9.38 5.87 7.89
C THR A 463 -7.93 5.93 7.45
N VAL A 464 -7.54 7.03 6.81
CA VAL A 464 -6.14 7.33 6.46
C VAL A 464 -5.71 8.60 7.16
N SER A 465 -4.62 8.52 7.92
CA SER A 465 -4.00 9.67 8.57
C SER A 465 -2.54 9.76 8.19
N THR A 466 -2.07 10.94 7.80
CA THR A 466 -0.64 11.19 7.59
C THR A 466 -0.15 12.37 8.44
N GLN A 467 1.10 12.27 8.89
CA GLN A 467 1.81 13.33 9.59
C GLN A 467 3.23 13.45 9.02
N SER A 468 3.60 14.63 8.55
CA SER A 468 4.93 14.89 7.97
C SER A 468 5.35 16.35 8.05
N ALA A 469 6.61 16.66 7.75
CA ALA A 469 7.03 18.03 7.43
C ALA A 469 6.54 18.42 6.02
N SER A 470 6.62 17.50 5.05
CA SER A 470 6.13 17.69 3.69
C SER A 470 5.55 16.41 3.11
N LEU A 471 4.45 16.51 2.38
CA LEU A 471 3.84 15.41 1.66
C LEU A 471 3.82 15.68 0.17
N ALA A 472 4.46 14.82 -0.63
CA ALA A 472 4.43 14.88 -2.08
C ALA A 472 3.73 13.62 -2.63
N ASN A 473 2.57 13.82 -3.23
CA ASN A 473 1.74 12.79 -3.83
C ASN A 473 1.77 12.87 -5.36
N THR A 474 2.22 11.79 -5.99
CA THR A 474 2.10 11.53 -7.44
C THR A 474 1.27 10.27 -7.72
N GLY A 475 0.92 9.51 -6.68
CA GLY A 475 0.08 8.32 -6.69
C GLY A 475 -1.30 8.55 -6.05
N THR A 476 -1.81 7.58 -5.29
CA THR A 476 -3.17 7.67 -4.70
C THR A 476 -3.14 7.62 -3.18
N VAL A 477 -3.93 8.48 -2.54
CA VAL A 477 -4.30 8.39 -1.12
C VAL A 477 -5.83 8.37 -1.03
N ILE A 478 -6.41 7.33 -0.41
CA ILE A 478 -7.87 7.13 -0.45
C ILE A 478 -8.44 6.44 0.79
N GLY A 479 -9.66 6.83 1.20
CA GLY A 479 -10.39 6.13 2.25
C GLY A 479 -11.83 6.61 2.46
N ASN A 480 -12.49 6.23 3.57
CA ASN A 480 -13.75 6.88 3.97
C ASN A 480 -13.46 8.27 4.53
N ASN A 481 -12.54 8.32 5.49
CA ASN A 481 -12.04 9.56 6.09
C ASN A 481 -10.54 9.65 5.87
N VAL A 482 -10.10 10.74 5.24
CA VAL A 482 -8.69 10.96 4.95
C VAL A 482 -8.27 12.29 5.57
N THR A 483 -7.23 12.27 6.40
CA THR A 483 -6.65 13.47 7.01
C THR A 483 -5.15 13.51 6.74
N LEU A 484 -4.68 14.53 6.03
CA LEU A 484 -3.27 14.74 5.75
C LEU A 484 -2.77 15.96 6.51
N ASN A 485 -1.79 15.77 7.40
CA ASN A 485 -1.13 16.84 8.15
C ASN A 485 0.31 17.00 7.67
N ALA A 486 0.63 18.16 7.09
CA ALA A 486 1.99 18.52 6.73
C ALA A 486 2.21 20.03 6.85
N ARG A 487 3.44 20.51 6.68
CA ARG A 487 3.65 21.94 6.43
C ARG A 487 3.27 22.27 4.99
N GLY A 488 3.78 21.48 4.04
CA GLY A 488 3.42 21.56 2.62
C GLY A 488 2.84 20.25 2.10
N ILE A 489 1.75 20.33 1.32
CA ILE A 489 1.15 19.20 0.61
C ILE A 489 1.19 19.49 -0.90
N SER A 490 1.83 18.63 -1.68
CA SER A 490 1.84 18.68 -3.15
C SER A 490 1.12 17.45 -3.70
N ASN A 491 0.17 17.66 -4.60
CA ASN A 491 -0.54 16.65 -5.36
C ASN A 491 -0.31 16.95 -6.84
N THR A 492 0.52 16.17 -7.53
CA THR A 492 1.08 16.57 -8.83
C THR A 492 1.02 15.46 -9.86
N GLY A 493 0.47 15.79 -11.02
CA GLY A 493 0.38 14.90 -12.19
C GLY A 493 -0.95 14.19 -12.29
N ALA A 494 -1.29 13.75 -13.50
CA ALA A 494 -2.58 13.13 -13.81
C ALA A 494 -2.85 11.82 -13.06
N SER A 495 -1.81 11.13 -12.57
CA SER A 495 -1.95 9.93 -11.73
C SER A 495 -2.24 10.24 -10.27
N ALA A 496 -2.05 11.49 -9.84
CA ALA A 496 -2.14 11.89 -8.45
C ALA A 496 -3.59 12.13 -8.00
N ALA A 497 -4.04 11.37 -7.00
CA ALA A 497 -5.39 11.46 -6.44
C ALA A 497 -5.36 11.50 -4.91
N LEU A 498 -6.04 12.47 -4.32
CA LEU A 498 -6.40 12.49 -2.89
C LEU A 498 -7.93 12.36 -2.81
N ALA A 499 -8.42 11.28 -2.21
CA ALA A 499 -9.83 10.92 -2.30
C ALA A 499 -10.45 10.47 -0.98
N ALA A 500 -11.71 10.85 -0.70
CA ALA A 500 -12.43 10.34 0.46
C ALA A 500 -13.93 10.10 0.21
N ALA A 501 -14.50 9.02 0.76
CA ALA A 501 -15.92 8.71 0.59
C ALA A 501 -16.83 9.53 1.52
N THR A 502 -16.29 10.10 2.60
CA THR A 502 -17.07 10.86 3.60
C THR A 502 -16.44 12.21 3.90
N GLN A 503 -15.14 12.24 4.21
CA GLN A 503 -14.49 13.51 4.54
C GLN A 503 -13.00 13.49 4.17
N LEU A 504 -12.57 14.55 3.49
CA LEU A 504 -11.18 14.80 3.12
C LEU A 504 -10.68 16.07 3.81
N ASN A 505 -9.74 15.91 4.73
CA ASN A 505 -9.12 16.99 5.49
C ASN A 505 -7.67 17.18 5.04
N LEU A 506 -7.35 18.35 4.50
CA LEU A 506 -6.03 18.70 4.00
C LEU A 506 -5.47 19.85 4.83
N TYR A 507 -4.59 19.52 5.76
CA TYR A 507 -4.01 20.48 6.70
C TYR A 507 -2.55 20.76 6.37
N ALA A 508 -2.32 21.93 5.77
CA ALA A 508 -1.01 22.38 5.29
C ALA A 508 -0.72 23.82 5.73
N SER A 509 0.17 24.04 6.70
CA SER A 509 0.44 25.40 7.21
C SER A 509 1.13 26.30 6.18
N ASP A 510 2.10 25.76 5.45
CA ASP A 510 2.86 26.48 4.42
C ASP A 510 2.09 26.51 3.09
N GLY A 511 1.44 25.41 2.71
CA GLY A 511 0.49 25.43 1.59
C GLY A 511 0.16 24.10 0.93
N LEU A 512 -0.90 24.13 0.11
CA LEU A 512 -1.38 23.03 -0.72
C LEU A 512 -1.15 23.38 -2.20
N SER A 513 -0.56 22.48 -2.97
CA SER A 513 -0.39 22.61 -4.43
C SER A 513 -1.01 21.41 -5.13
N ASN A 514 -2.05 21.62 -5.93
CA ASN A 514 -2.72 20.64 -6.76
C ASN A 514 -2.52 21.01 -8.24
N THR A 515 -1.67 20.27 -8.97
CA THR A 515 -1.18 20.70 -10.29
C THR A 515 -1.05 19.57 -11.31
N GLY A 516 -0.99 19.92 -12.59
CA GLY A 516 -0.65 18.98 -13.67
C GLY A 516 -1.73 17.92 -13.92
N GLY A 517 -3.00 18.26 -13.76
CA GLY A 517 -4.13 17.34 -13.94
C GLY A 517 -4.43 16.44 -12.73
N ALA A 518 -3.81 16.71 -11.59
CA ALA A 518 -4.08 16.02 -10.34
C ALA A 518 -5.51 16.27 -9.83
N THR A 519 -6.05 15.32 -9.06
CA THR A 519 -7.42 15.32 -8.55
C THR A 519 -7.45 15.30 -7.02
N ILE A 520 -8.25 16.18 -6.44
CA ILE A 520 -8.68 16.14 -5.04
C ILE A 520 -10.19 15.96 -5.06
N PHE A 521 -10.69 14.88 -4.46
CA PHE A 521 -12.09 14.48 -4.61
C PHE A 521 -12.71 13.96 -3.31
N SER A 522 -13.94 14.34 -2.99
CA SER A 522 -14.71 13.63 -1.97
C SER A 522 -16.18 13.45 -2.36
N LEU A 523 -16.75 12.29 -2.01
CA LEU A 523 -18.20 12.06 -2.04
C LEU A 523 -18.93 12.83 -0.92
N GLY A 524 -18.21 13.23 0.13
CA GLY A 524 -18.71 14.12 1.17
C GLY A 524 -17.97 15.45 1.16
N ASP A 525 -17.44 15.85 2.32
CA ASP A 525 -16.90 17.20 2.50
C ASP A 525 -15.38 17.25 2.26
N VAL A 526 -14.90 18.39 1.74
CA VAL A 526 -13.46 18.70 1.63
C VAL A 526 -13.16 19.93 2.48
N ASN A 527 -12.18 19.81 3.39
CA ASN A 527 -11.71 20.88 4.25
C ASN A 527 -10.21 21.16 3.97
N ILE A 528 -9.84 22.42 3.71
CA ILE A 528 -8.46 22.82 3.44
C ILE A 528 -8.07 24.00 4.34
N ALA A 529 -7.04 23.84 5.17
CA ALA A 529 -6.59 24.86 6.13
C ALA A 529 -5.16 24.61 6.62
N ALA A 530 -4.64 25.43 7.52
CA ALA A 530 -3.37 25.14 8.20
C ALA A 530 -3.48 24.00 9.22
N ASN A 531 -4.65 23.84 9.84
CA ASN A 531 -4.98 22.77 10.79
C ASN A 531 -6.51 22.65 10.95
N GLY A 532 -6.97 21.65 11.70
CA GLY A 532 -8.39 21.38 11.94
C GLY A 532 -9.09 22.26 12.99
N VAL A 533 -8.46 23.33 13.47
CA VAL A 533 -9.08 24.22 14.48
C VAL A 533 -10.22 25.02 13.85
N ARG A 534 -11.38 25.03 14.52
CA ARG A 534 -12.58 25.77 14.12
C ARG A 534 -12.85 26.96 15.05
N ASP A 535 -13.45 28.02 14.52
CA ASP A 535 -13.87 29.20 15.27
C ASP A 535 -15.22 28.99 15.98
N GLY A 536 -15.72 30.01 16.67
CA GLY A 536 -17.02 29.96 17.36
C GLY A 536 -18.24 29.80 16.43
N ASN A 537 -18.07 29.98 15.11
CA ASN A 537 -19.10 29.75 14.10
C ASN A 537 -18.93 28.39 13.39
N GLY A 538 -17.99 27.56 13.83
CA GLY A 538 -17.70 26.25 13.25
C GLY A 538 -16.90 26.30 11.95
N LEU A 539 -16.27 27.43 11.60
CA LEU A 539 -15.47 27.60 10.38
C LEU A 539 -13.98 27.40 10.64
N LEU A 540 -13.21 26.99 9.64
CA LEU A 540 -11.76 26.80 9.74
C LEU A 540 -11.06 28.12 10.11
N ALA A 541 -10.44 28.14 11.28
CA ALA A 541 -9.91 29.37 11.89
C ALA A 541 -8.50 29.74 11.38
N ASN A 542 -7.69 28.74 11.08
CA ASN A 542 -6.27 28.93 10.77
C ASN A 542 -5.99 28.75 9.27
N ARG A 543 -5.47 29.81 8.64
CA ARG A 543 -5.16 29.86 7.21
C ARG A 543 -3.87 29.12 6.87
N SER A 544 -3.88 28.34 5.80
CA SER A 544 -2.66 28.03 5.04
C SER A 544 -2.07 29.30 4.43
N ASN A 545 -0.77 29.36 4.10
CA ASN A 545 -0.25 30.53 3.36
C ASN A 545 -0.71 30.54 1.89
N LEU A 546 -0.75 29.37 1.25
CA LEU A 546 -1.08 29.26 -0.17
C LEU A 546 -1.87 27.98 -0.46
N VAL A 547 -2.92 28.10 -1.26
CA VAL A 547 -3.61 26.97 -1.89
C VAL A 547 -3.60 27.24 -3.39
N THR A 548 -2.94 26.38 -4.16
CA THR A 548 -2.87 26.47 -5.61
C THR A 548 -3.57 25.26 -6.20
N ASN A 549 -4.55 25.52 -7.07
CA ASN A 549 -5.16 24.58 -7.98
C ASN A 549 -4.88 25.08 -9.41
N ASP A 550 -3.90 24.46 -10.08
CA ASP A 550 -3.45 24.86 -11.41
C ASP A 550 -3.69 23.73 -12.40
N GLN A 551 -4.52 23.99 -13.41
CA GLN A 551 -4.90 22.99 -14.43
C GLN A 551 -5.41 21.66 -13.84
N SER A 552 -6.04 21.73 -12.67
CA SER A 552 -6.38 20.58 -11.82
C SER A 552 -7.78 20.72 -11.21
N THR A 553 -8.27 19.64 -10.58
CA THR A 553 -9.61 19.61 -10.00
C THR A 553 -9.57 19.42 -8.49
N ILE A 554 -10.31 20.26 -7.77
CA ILE A 554 -10.72 20.07 -6.38
C ILE A 554 -12.25 20.00 -6.36
N GLU A 555 -12.82 18.87 -5.95
CA GLU A 555 -14.26 18.62 -5.98
C GLU A 555 -14.75 17.96 -4.69
N ALA A 556 -15.79 18.52 -4.09
CA ALA A 556 -16.55 17.90 -3.01
C ALA A 556 -17.99 17.69 -3.49
N GLN A 557 -18.55 16.50 -3.43
CA GLN A 557 -20.00 16.31 -3.66
C GLN A 557 -20.82 16.85 -2.47
N GLY A 558 -20.22 16.90 -1.28
CA GLY A 558 -20.69 17.65 -0.13
C GLY A 558 -20.26 19.12 -0.17
N ASN A 559 -19.89 19.65 0.99
CA ASN A 559 -19.42 21.02 1.16
C ASN A 559 -17.91 21.12 0.89
N LEU A 560 -17.48 22.27 0.36
CA LEU A 560 -16.07 22.62 0.23
C LEU A 560 -15.77 23.84 1.12
N GLU A 561 -14.85 23.68 2.06
CA GLU A 561 -14.38 24.77 2.93
C GLU A 561 -12.87 24.98 2.78
N ILE A 562 -12.45 26.24 2.53
CA ILE A 562 -11.03 26.60 2.38
C ILE A 562 -10.71 27.83 3.24
N ALA A 563 -9.66 27.71 4.07
CA ALA A 563 -9.04 28.80 4.80
C ALA A 563 -7.57 28.96 4.37
N THR A 564 -7.25 30.05 3.68
CA THR A 564 -5.90 30.31 3.15
C THR A 564 -5.62 31.80 2.97
N GLN A 565 -4.36 32.22 3.04
CA GLN A 565 -3.98 33.60 2.73
C GLN A 565 -4.14 33.89 1.24
N THR A 566 -3.70 32.97 0.37
CA THR A 566 -3.89 33.07 -1.08
C THR A 566 -4.49 31.78 -1.64
N LEU A 567 -5.56 31.91 -2.42
CA LEU A 567 -6.19 30.84 -3.19
C LEU A 567 -6.00 31.12 -4.69
N ASN A 568 -5.18 30.34 -5.37
CA ASN A 568 -4.99 30.39 -6.81
C ASN A 568 -5.78 29.26 -7.46
N ASN A 569 -6.83 29.57 -8.19
CA ASN A 569 -7.52 28.66 -9.10
C ASN A 569 -7.25 29.13 -10.54
N VAL A 570 -6.20 28.60 -11.15
CA VAL A 570 -5.58 29.25 -12.32
C VAL A 570 -5.31 28.28 -13.46
N ARG A 571 -5.23 28.84 -14.65
CA ARG A 571 -4.58 28.22 -15.79
C ARG A 571 -3.95 29.32 -16.66
N PRO A 572 -2.96 28.99 -17.51
CA PRO A 572 -2.46 29.90 -18.53
C PRO A 572 -3.60 30.43 -19.41
N ALA A 573 -3.48 31.69 -19.85
CA ALA A 573 -4.45 32.32 -20.73
C ALA A 573 -4.63 31.48 -22.00
N PRO A 574 -5.87 31.07 -22.35
CA PRO A 574 -6.11 30.36 -23.59
C PRO A 574 -5.75 31.21 -24.81
N ASN A 575 -5.03 30.57 -25.73
CA ASN A 575 -4.86 31.10 -27.08
C ASN A 575 -6.20 31.01 -27.80
N VAL A 576 -6.60 32.11 -28.43
CA VAL A 576 -7.82 32.14 -29.21
C VAL A 576 -7.52 32.82 -30.53
N GLN A 577 -8.03 32.21 -31.59
CA GLN A 577 -7.93 32.69 -32.95
C GLN A 577 -9.33 32.93 -33.49
N THR A 578 -9.49 34.01 -34.24
CA THR A 578 -10.70 34.26 -35.01
C THR A 578 -10.58 33.48 -36.32
N VAL A 579 -11.48 32.53 -36.55
CA VAL A 579 -11.47 31.66 -37.73
C VAL A 579 -12.76 31.81 -38.52
N THR A 580 -12.67 31.71 -39.84
CA THR A 580 -13.84 31.68 -40.71
C THR A 580 -14.53 30.31 -40.57
N THR A 581 -15.76 30.30 -40.06
CA THR A 581 -16.54 29.08 -39.83
C THR A 581 -17.60 28.82 -40.88
N GLY A 582 -17.93 29.84 -41.68
CA GLY A 582 -18.89 29.69 -42.76
C GLY A 582 -18.88 30.87 -43.72
N SER A 583 -19.32 30.59 -44.94
CA SER A 583 -19.60 31.60 -45.95
C SER A 583 -20.89 31.20 -46.64
N THR A 584 -21.92 32.04 -46.57
CA THR A 584 -23.19 31.83 -47.26
C THR A 584 -23.40 32.93 -48.28
N SER A 585 -23.79 32.56 -49.49
CA SER A 585 -24.13 33.53 -50.55
C SER A 585 -25.61 33.43 -50.84
N THR A 586 -26.30 34.57 -50.81
CA THR A 586 -27.69 34.70 -51.25
C THR A 586 -27.72 35.54 -52.52
N HIS A 587 -28.43 35.05 -53.53
CA HIS A 587 -28.69 35.79 -54.76
C HIS A 587 -30.11 36.33 -54.72
N GLU A 588 -30.24 37.65 -54.78
CA GLU A 588 -31.51 38.34 -54.71
C GLU A 588 -31.69 39.20 -55.96
N THR A 589 -32.87 39.12 -56.59
CA THR A 589 -33.18 39.84 -57.82
C THR A 589 -34.11 41.02 -57.55
N LYS A 590 -34.01 42.04 -58.39
CA LYS A 590 -35.07 43.05 -58.47
C LYS A 590 -36.34 42.40 -59.00
N ARG A 591 -37.48 42.79 -58.44
CA ARG A 591 -38.78 42.28 -58.88
C ARG A 591 -39.00 42.53 -60.37
N GLY A 592 -39.30 41.47 -61.12
CA GLY A 592 -39.45 41.49 -62.57
C GLY A 592 -40.36 42.62 -63.09
N LYS A 593 -41.52 42.82 -62.46
CA LYS A 593 -42.50 43.88 -62.78
C LYS A 593 -41.92 45.30 -62.69
N TYR A 594 -40.90 45.50 -61.86
CA TYR A 594 -40.35 46.82 -61.51
C TYR A 594 -38.92 47.03 -61.99
N ILE A 595 -38.36 46.09 -62.76
CA ILE A 595 -37.00 46.18 -63.30
C ILE A 595 -36.78 47.49 -64.08
N ALA A 596 -37.76 47.94 -64.86
CA ALA A 596 -37.66 49.19 -65.65
C ALA A 596 -37.62 50.47 -64.79
N CYS A 597 -37.88 50.37 -63.49
CA CYS A 597 -37.94 51.50 -62.58
C CYS A 597 -36.58 51.88 -61.97
N ALA A 598 -36.30 53.16 -61.79
CA ALA A 598 -35.01 53.66 -61.32
C ALA A 598 -35.12 54.44 -60.00
N THR A 599 -34.11 54.34 -59.12
CA THR A 599 -34.13 54.90 -57.74
C THR A 599 -34.12 56.42 -57.63
N MET A 600 -33.79 57.13 -58.70
CA MET A 600 -33.93 58.59 -58.81
C MET A 600 -34.82 58.90 -60.03
N ASN A 601 -35.87 59.71 -59.83
CA ASN A 601 -36.92 60.05 -60.82
C ASN A 601 -36.42 59.98 -62.28
N ALA A 602 -36.76 58.89 -62.96
CA ALA A 602 -36.37 58.72 -64.35
C ALA A 602 -37.24 59.58 -65.26
N ALA A 603 -36.55 60.27 -66.16
CA ALA A 603 -37.10 60.91 -67.35
C ALA A 603 -37.96 59.92 -68.19
N PRO A 604 -38.84 60.41 -69.08
CA PRO A 604 -40.08 59.72 -69.50
C PRO A 604 -39.92 58.56 -70.51
N HIS A 605 -38.74 57.96 -70.66
CA HIS A 605 -38.46 57.01 -71.76
C HIS A 605 -38.25 55.54 -71.35
N GLY A 606 -38.56 55.17 -70.10
CA GLY A 606 -38.61 53.77 -69.65
C GLY A 606 -39.99 53.41 -69.11
N GLY A 607 -40.46 52.17 -69.33
CA GLY A 607 -41.82 51.69 -69.03
C GLY A 607 -42.29 51.67 -67.56
N CYS A 608 -41.73 52.50 -66.67
CA CYS A 608 -42.14 52.67 -65.28
C CYS A 608 -42.73 54.07 -65.05
N THR A 609 -44.04 54.17 -64.88
CA THR A 609 -44.71 55.45 -64.56
C THR A 609 -44.48 55.82 -63.08
N GLN A 610 -44.60 57.11 -62.74
CA GLN A 610 -44.52 57.56 -61.33
C GLN A 610 -45.52 56.82 -60.42
N ALA A 611 -46.67 56.44 -60.97
CA ALA A 611 -47.67 55.63 -60.27
C ALA A 611 -47.16 54.22 -59.96
N VAL A 612 -46.49 53.54 -60.92
CA VAL A 612 -45.88 52.23 -60.73
C VAL A 612 -44.69 52.30 -59.74
N TRP A 613 -43.92 53.39 -59.77
CA TRP A 613 -42.81 53.62 -58.83
C TRP A 613 -43.26 53.75 -57.37
N ASN A 614 -44.27 54.59 -57.13
CA ASN A 614 -44.76 54.87 -55.79
C ASN A 614 -45.66 53.75 -55.24
N SER A 615 -46.43 53.10 -56.11
CA SER A 615 -47.42 52.07 -55.74
C SER A 615 -46.78 50.68 -55.69
N GLY A 616 -46.41 50.25 -54.48
CA GLY A 616 -45.96 48.89 -54.19
C GLY A 616 -44.50 48.59 -54.52
N TYR A 617 -43.76 49.51 -55.13
CA TYR A 617 -42.31 49.38 -55.28
C TYR A 617 -41.49 50.09 -54.21
N LYS A 618 -41.60 51.42 -54.06
CA LYS A 618 -40.83 52.19 -53.07
C LYS A 618 -41.56 52.40 -51.74
N THR A 619 -42.88 52.29 -51.73
CA THR A 619 -43.72 52.27 -50.53
C THR A 619 -44.47 50.94 -50.45
N PRO A 620 -44.53 50.28 -49.28
CA PRO A 620 -45.38 49.09 -49.12
C PRO A 620 -46.84 49.46 -49.36
N ILE A 621 -47.62 48.51 -49.86
CA ILE A 621 -49.07 48.62 -50.02
C ILE A 621 -49.75 48.18 -48.73
N ASP A 622 -50.65 49.02 -48.22
CA ASP A 622 -51.66 48.60 -47.27
C ASP A 622 -52.91 48.15 -48.04
N ALA A 623 -53.29 46.88 -47.90
CA ALA A 623 -54.48 46.33 -48.52
C ALA A 623 -55.32 45.55 -47.50
N THR A 624 -56.64 45.63 -47.64
CA THR A 624 -57.58 44.84 -46.84
C THR A 624 -58.28 43.82 -47.73
N PHE A 625 -58.15 42.55 -47.36
CA PHE A 625 -58.80 41.44 -48.05
C PHE A 625 -59.97 40.93 -47.21
N SER A 626 -61.13 40.77 -47.85
CA SER A 626 -62.31 40.22 -47.18
C SER A 626 -62.14 38.74 -46.86
N ALA A 627 -62.91 38.22 -45.91
CA ALA A 627 -62.86 36.82 -45.50
C ALA A 627 -63.02 35.82 -46.67
N SER A 628 -63.82 36.16 -47.69
CA SER A 628 -64.04 35.32 -48.87
C SER A 628 -62.86 35.29 -49.85
N GLN A 629 -61.95 36.25 -49.76
CA GLN A 629 -60.75 36.32 -50.59
C GLN A 629 -59.59 35.56 -49.97
N ILE A 630 -59.65 35.13 -48.71
CA ILE A 630 -58.53 34.46 -48.06
C ILE A 630 -58.61 32.96 -48.34
N VAL A 631 -57.60 32.44 -49.04
CA VAL A 631 -57.50 31.02 -49.40
C VAL A 631 -56.77 30.25 -48.32
N SER A 632 -55.63 30.78 -47.87
CA SER A 632 -54.87 30.21 -46.76
C SER A 632 -53.95 31.26 -46.12
N GLN A 633 -53.53 30.99 -44.89
CA GLN A 633 -52.55 31.79 -44.18
C GLN A 633 -51.58 30.85 -43.47
N SER A 634 -50.29 31.12 -43.63
CA SER A 634 -49.23 30.49 -42.85
C SER A 634 -48.40 31.57 -42.16
N SER A 635 -48.02 31.32 -40.91
CA SER A 635 -47.03 32.09 -40.17
C SER A 635 -45.92 31.12 -39.76
N GLY A 636 -44.76 31.26 -40.38
CA GLY A 636 -43.57 30.49 -40.00
C GLY A 636 -42.86 31.09 -38.79
N PRO A 637 -41.84 30.39 -38.26
CA PRO A 637 -41.05 30.89 -37.14
C PRO A 637 -40.23 32.15 -37.50
N ASN A 638 -39.98 32.41 -38.79
CA ASN A 638 -39.31 33.63 -39.24
C ASN A 638 -40.28 34.60 -39.94
N PRO A 639 -40.08 35.92 -39.79
CA PRO A 639 -40.90 36.93 -40.47
C PRO A 639 -40.96 36.80 -42.00
N VAL A 640 -39.94 36.23 -42.63
CA VAL A 640 -39.85 35.98 -44.08
C VAL A 640 -40.76 34.86 -44.58
N ASP A 641 -41.25 34.00 -43.68
CA ASP A 641 -42.11 32.84 -44.00
C ASP A 641 -43.62 33.16 -43.89
N ASN A 642 -43.94 34.42 -43.60
CA ASN A 642 -45.31 34.89 -43.40
C ASN A 642 -46.02 35.10 -44.74
N VAL A 643 -46.86 34.14 -45.11
CA VAL A 643 -47.60 34.13 -46.38
C VAL A 643 -49.10 34.17 -46.14
N LEU A 644 -49.76 35.09 -46.83
CA LEU A 644 -51.20 35.13 -46.99
C LEU A 644 -51.51 34.82 -48.46
N VAL A 645 -52.21 33.72 -48.73
CA VAL A 645 -52.70 33.41 -50.08
C VAL A 645 -54.10 33.97 -50.21
N VAL A 646 -54.29 34.91 -51.13
CA VAL A 646 -55.58 35.53 -51.42
C VAL A 646 -56.03 35.22 -52.84
N ASN A 647 -57.32 34.98 -53.04
CA ASN A 647 -57.93 34.90 -54.35
C ASN A 647 -58.38 36.30 -54.78
N VAL A 648 -57.75 36.83 -55.83
CA VAL A 648 -58.09 38.12 -56.42
C VAL A 648 -58.44 37.87 -57.88
N ASN A 649 -59.67 38.21 -58.28
CA ASN A 649 -60.19 38.02 -59.65
C ASN A 649 -60.06 36.57 -60.18
N GLY A 650 -60.25 35.57 -59.32
CA GLY A 650 -60.22 34.15 -59.71
C GLY A 650 -58.83 33.53 -59.79
N GLN A 651 -57.76 34.26 -59.43
CA GLN A 651 -56.40 33.77 -59.36
C GLN A 651 -55.89 33.80 -57.91
N ASN A 652 -55.21 32.74 -57.47
CA ASN A 652 -54.60 32.70 -56.14
C ASN A 652 -53.24 33.42 -56.18
N GLN A 653 -53.07 34.44 -55.36
CA GLN A 653 -51.82 35.20 -55.23
C GLN A 653 -51.25 35.03 -53.82
N ALA A 654 -49.97 34.66 -53.74
CA ALA A 654 -49.24 34.64 -52.48
C ALA A 654 -48.73 36.04 -52.15
N ILE A 655 -49.05 36.51 -50.94
CA ILE A 655 -48.60 37.79 -50.41
C ILE A 655 -47.71 37.53 -49.21
N TYR A 656 -46.44 37.91 -49.35
CA TYR A 656 -45.51 37.97 -48.24
C TYR A 656 -45.65 39.31 -47.53
N TYR A 657 -46.17 39.30 -46.31
CA TYR A 657 -46.57 40.52 -45.60
C TYR A 657 -45.57 40.90 -44.49
N ASN A 658 -45.36 42.20 -44.33
CA ASN A 658 -44.57 42.78 -43.26
C ASN A 658 -45.35 42.80 -41.93
N THR A 659 -46.63 43.17 -41.99
CA THR A 659 -47.55 43.17 -40.84
C THR A 659 -48.94 42.72 -41.27
N LEU A 660 -49.66 42.05 -40.38
CA LEU A 660 -51.02 41.58 -40.60
C LEU A 660 -51.89 41.89 -39.38
N THR A 661 -53.05 42.49 -39.62
CA THR A 661 -54.05 42.80 -38.60
C THR A 661 -55.38 42.16 -39.00
N ARG A 662 -55.99 41.38 -38.09
CA ARG A 662 -57.36 40.86 -38.29
C ARG A 662 -58.38 41.89 -37.83
N ASN A 663 -59.35 42.18 -38.68
CA ASN A 663 -60.45 43.08 -38.35
C ASN A 663 -61.62 42.27 -37.77
N GLY A 664 -62.46 42.92 -36.94
CA GLY A 664 -63.57 42.27 -36.25
C GLY A 664 -64.67 41.67 -37.15
N ASP A 665 -64.64 41.98 -38.46
CA ASP A 665 -65.55 41.49 -39.50
C ASP A 665 -65.01 40.25 -40.25
N GLY A 666 -63.84 39.73 -39.86
CA GLY A 666 -63.19 38.59 -40.51
C GLY A 666 -62.34 38.95 -41.72
N SER A 667 -62.27 40.24 -42.11
CA SER A 667 -61.29 40.72 -43.08
C SER A 667 -59.88 40.83 -42.48
N VAL A 668 -58.87 40.88 -43.34
CA VAL A 668 -57.46 40.99 -42.94
C VAL A 668 -56.80 42.15 -43.66
N SER A 669 -56.24 43.09 -42.89
CA SER A 669 -55.42 44.18 -43.39
C SER A 669 -53.94 43.81 -43.33
N VAL A 670 -53.25 43.90 -44.45
CA VAL A 670 -51.82 43.58 -44.58
C VAL A 670 -51.03 44.76 -45.13
N ASN A 671 -49.81 44.93 -44.63
CA ASN A 671 -48.80 45.79 -45.22
C ASN A 671 -47.78 44.90 -45.95
N TYR A 672 -47.59 45.09 -47.26
CA TYR A 672 -46.71 44.23 -48.05
C TYR A 672 -46.13 44.93 -49.27
N TRP A 673 -45.12 44.33 -49.90
CA TRP A 673 -44.55 44.82 -51.15
C TRP A 673 -45.17 44.05 -52.33
N ASP A 674 -45.65 44.75 -53.35
CA ASP A 674 -46.31 44.08 -54.49
C ASP A 674 -45.34 43.17 -55.24
N ALA A 675 -45.79 41.95 -55.56
CA ALA A 675 -45.01 40.88 -56.20
C ALA A 675 -43.66 40.56 -55.53
N TYR A 676 -43.51 40.84 -54.23
CA TYR A 676 -42.30 40.56 -53.47
C TYR A 676 -42.30 39.15 -52.92
N ASP A 677 -41.24 38.41 -53.24
CA ASP A 677 -40.92 37.15 -52.58
C ASP A 677 -39.56 37.30 -51.86
N PRO A 678 -39.53 37.26 -50.51
CA PRO A 678 -38.30 37.41 -49.74
C PRO A 678 -37.27 36.30 -49.97
N HIS A 679 -37.65 35.18 -50.62
CA HIS A 679 -36.72 34.11 -50.98
C HIS A 679 -35.97 34.39 -52.28
N THR A 680 -36.43 35.34 -53.08
CA THR A 680 -35.85 35.64 -54.40
C THR A 680 -35.54 37.11 -54.62
N ASN A 681 -36.11 38.02 -53.84
CA ASN A 681 -36.00 39.46 -54.04
C ASN A 681 -35.41 40.18 -52.84
N TYR A 682 -34.58 41.18 -53.11
CA TYR A 682 -34.09 42.09 -52.08
C TYR A 682 -35.18 43.10 -51.70
N VAL A 683 -35.11 43.63 -50.47
CA VAL A 683 -36.09 44.61 -49.98
C VAL A 683 -35.89 45.96 -50.71
N PRO A 684 -36.93 46.56 -51.33
CA PRO A 684 -36.80 47.79 -52.14
C PRO A 684 -36.25 49.03 -51.43
N SER A 685 -36.46 49.13 -50.13
CA SER A 685 -35.90 50.22 -49.34
C SER A 685 -34.37 50.15 -49.25
N THR A 686 -33.78 48.97 -49.48
CA THR A 686 -32.33 48.71 -49.41
C THR A 686 -31.65 48.73 -50.79
N GLU A 687 -32.38 49.02 -51.87
CA GLU A 687 -31.82 49.13 -53.22
C GLU A 687 -30.75 50.23 -53.28
N TYR A 688 -29.60 49.94 -53.88
CA TYR A 688 -28.54 50.93 -54.08
C TYR A 688 -28.92 51.93 -55.16
N ALA A 689 -28.34 53.13 -55.08
CA ALA A 689 -28.64 54.22 -56.01
C ALA A 689 -28.30 53.83 -57.47
N THR A 690 -29.19 54.20 -58.39
CA THR A 690 -28.98 54.04 -59.83
C THR A 690 -27.80 54.86 -60.28
N ARG A 691 -27.11 54.37 -61.31
CA ARG A 691 -25.94 55.03 -61.87
C ARG A 691 -26.34 55.64 -63.21
N SER A 692 -26.11 56.94 -63.37
CA SER A 692 -26.29 57.63 -64.64
C SER A 692 -24.92 57.86 -65.26
N ASP A 693 -24.68 57.15 -66.36
CA ASP A 693 -23.43 57.13 -67.13
C ASP A 693 -23.60 57.76 -68.53
N GLY A 694 -24.69 58.51 -68.75
CA GLY A 694 -24.86 59.41 -69.90
C GLY A 694 -25.38 58.76 -71.20
N HIS A 695 -25.87 57.52 -71.17
CA HIS A 695 -26.41 56.83 -72.34
C HIS A 695 -27.88 57.17 -72.61
N ASN A 696 -28.15 58.00 -73.63
CA ASN A 696 -29.46 58.24 -74.24
C ASN A 696 -30.67 58.47 -73.28
N GLY A 697 -30.43 58.98 -72.07
CA GLY A 697 -31.48 59.21 -71.07
C GLY A 697 -31.91 57.97 -70.26
N TYR A 698 -31.26 56.82 -70.45
CA TYR A 698 -31.44 55.60 -69.67
C TYR A 698 -30.50 55.55 -68.46
N GLN A 699 -30.84 54.74 -67.46
CA GLN A 699 -30.04 54.57 -66.24
C GLN A 699 -29.72 53.10 -66.01
N ARG A 700 -28.56 52.85 -65.41
CA ARG A 700 -28.23 51.54 -64.89
C ARG A 700 -28.93 51.34 -63.55
N VAL A 701 -29.79 50.32 -63.49
CA VAL A 701 -30.57 49.92 -62.32
C VAL A 701 -29.99 48.66 -61.70
N GLU A 702 -30.01 48.55 -60.38
CA GLU A 702 -29.62 47.33 -59.68
C GLU A 702 -30.66 46.25 -60.02
N ILE A 703 -30.30 45.28 -60.85
CA ILE A 703 -31.22 44.20 -61.26
C ILE A 703 -31.08 42.94 -60.39
N ALA A 704 -29.94 42.78 -59.71
CA ALA A 704 -29.70 41.71 -58.76
C ALA A 704 -28.61 42.10 -57.78
N ARG A 705 -28.50 41.35 -56.70
CA ARG A 705 -27.49 41.48 -55.66
C ARG A 705 -27.09 40.10 -55.18
N ASP A 706 -25.79 39.87 -55.15
CA ASP A 706 -25.19 38.75 -54.46
C ASP A 706 -24.65 39.24 -53.11
N THR A 707 -25.20 38.72 -52.03
CA THR A 707 -24.74 39.00 -50.68
C THR A 707 -23.99 37.78 -50.15
N THR A 708 -22.67 37.88 -50.03
CA THR A 708 -21.85 36.86 -49.37
C THR A 708 -21.62 37.24 -47.92
N THR A 709 -22.30 36.54 -47.00
CA THR A 709 -22.07 36.67 -45.56
C THR A 709 -20.93 35.76 -45.13
N VAL A 710 -19.81 36.37 -44.74
CA VAL A 710 -18.68 35.66 -44.14
C VAL A 710 -18.89 35.66 -42.62
N THR A 711 -18.99 34.48 -42.03
CA THR A 711 -19.08 34.30 -40.58
C THR A 711 -17.73 33.85 -40.04
N GLN A 712 -17.21 34.62 -39.08
CA GLN A 712 -16.00 34.31 -38.34
C GLN A 712 -16.32 34.14 -36.86
N GLN A 713 -15.67 33.19 -36.20
CA GLN A 713 -15.86 32.95 -34.77
C GLN A 713 -14.51 32.88 -34.07
N ASP A 714 -14.46 33.46 -32.86
CA ASP A 714 -13.38 33.22 -31.93
C ASP A 714 -13.41 31.75 -31.47
N GLN A 715 -12.32 31.04 -31.72
CA GLN A 715 -12.13 29.66 -31.29
C GLN A 715 -10.86 29.51 -30.47
N VAL A 716 -10.93 28.73 -29.39
CA VAL A 716 -9.75 28.37 -28.61
C VAL A 716 -8.85 27.49 -29.48
N SER A 717 -7.64 27.95 -29.76
CA SER A 717 -6.71 27.31 -30.69
C SER A 717 -5.57 26.61 -29.95
N GLY A 718 -5.17 25.42 -30.43
CA GLY A 718 -4.14 24.59 -29.81
C GLY A 718 -4.65 23.82 -28.59
N GLY A 719 -3.91 22.79 -28.15
CA GLY A 719 -4.24 22.01 -26.95
C GLY A 719 -4.20 22.90 -25.72
N SER A 720 -5.32 23.55 -25.40
CA SER A 720 -5.38 24.50 -24.29
C SER A 720 -5.24 23.74 -22.98
N ALA A 721 -4.41 24.28 -22.10
CA ALA A 721 -4.38 23.97 -20.68
C ALA A 721 -5.79 23.66 -20.14
N PRO A 722 -6.02 22.50 -19.49
CA PRO A 722 -7.33 22.19 -18.94
C PRO A 722 -7.69 23.23 -17.87
N GLN A 723 -8.98 23.48 -17.74
CA GLN A 723 -9.50 24.43 -16.76
C GLN A 723 -9.20 23.95 -15.35
N ALA A 724 -8.69 24.82 -14.47
CA ALA A 724 -8.70 24.52 -13.05
C ALA A 724 -10.13 24.65 -12.52
N ARG A 725 -10.58 23.62 -11.80
CA ARG A 725 -11.97 23.49 -11.34
C ARG A 725 -12.00 23.38 -9.82
N LEU A 726 -12.73 24.30 -9.20
CA LEU A 726 -13.08 24.26 -7.79
C LEU A 726 -14.58 24.03 -7.69
N LEU A 727 -15.00 22.85 -7.22
CA LEU A 727 -16.39 22.40 -7.31
C LEU A 727 -16.92 21.96 -5.95
N SER A 728 -18.18 22.31 -5.68
CA SER A 728 -18.95 21.76 -4.57
C SER A 728 -20.33 21.30 -5.05
N GLY A 729 -20.80 20.12 -4.65
CA GLY A 729 -22.16 19.67 -4.89
C GLY A 729 -23.18 20.35 -3.98
N ARG A 730 -22.74 20.80 -2.80
CA ARG A 730 -23.51 21.63 -1.85
C ARG A 730 -22.90 23.03 -1.74
N ASN A 731 -22.60 23.49 -0.53
CA ASN A 731 -22.14 24.85 -0.29
C ASN A 731 -20.61 24.94 -0.37
N MET A 732 -20.12 26.04 -0.93
CA MET A 732 -18.71 26.40 -0.89
C MET A 732 -18.48 27.58 0.05
N THR A 733 -17.60 27.40 1.02
CA THR A 733 -17.27 28.42 2.03
C THR A 733 -15.80 28.83 1.93
N LEU A 734 -15.58 30.05 1.46
CA LEU A 734 -14.29 30.74 1.31
C LEU A 734 -14.26 31.98 2.23
N ALA A 735 -14.81 31.82 3.44
CA ALA A 735 -14.98 32.90 4.40
C ALA A 735 -13.65 33.42 4.95
N ASN A 736 -12.69 32.51 5.14
CA ASN A 736 -11.37 32.80 5.70
C ASN A 736 -10.28 32.81 4.64
N VAL A 737 -10.53 33.51 3.53
CA VAL A 737 -9.58 33.64 2.43
C VAL A 737 -9.13 35.09 2.27
N GLY A 738 -7.80 35.32 2.20
CA GLY A 738 -7.22 36.64 1.98
C GLY A 738 -7.39 37.11 0.54
N THR A 739 -6.77 36.41 -0.40
CA THR A 739 -6.85 36.70 -1.84
C THR A 739 -7.34 35.48 -2.60
N ILE A 740 -8.30 35.66 -3.50
CA ILE A 740 -8.78 34.63 -4.44
C ILE A 740 -8.41 35.07 -5.85
N ASN A 741 -7.65 34.26 -6.57
CA ASN A 741 -7.30 34.46 -7.97
C ASN A 741 -7.95 33.35 -8.81
N ASN A 742 -9.03 33.67 -9.52
CA ASN A 742 -9.69 32.78 -10.47
C ASN A 742 -9.37 33.22 -11.90
N ASN A 743 -8.34 32.65 -12.51
CA ASN A 743 -7.84 33.09 -13.81
C ASN A 743 -8.15 32.05 -14.89
N TYR A 744 -9.05 32.38 -15.81
CA TYR A 744 -9.53 31.52 -16.89
C TYR A 744 -10.04 30.16 -16.42
N SER A 745 -10.48 30.10 -15.16
CA SER A 745 -10.82 28.90 -14.41
C SER A 745 -12.24 28.97 -13.85
N ALA A 746 -12.72 27.88 -13.25
CA ALA A 746 -14.08 27.77 -12.77
C ALA A 746 -14.13 27.53 -11.26
N ILE A 747 -14.97 28.30 -10.58
CA ILE A 747 -15.43 28.07 -9.22
C ILE A 747 -16.95 27.88 -9.29
N ALA A 748 -17.44 26.72 -8.89
CA ALA A 748 -18.87 26.40 -8.98
C ALA A 748 -19.40 25.65 -7.76
N ALA A 749 -20.65 25.93 -7.37
CA ALA A 749 -21.35 25.22 -6.31
C ALA A 749 -22.79 24.83 -6.70
N GLY A 750 -23.20 23.61 -6.36
CA GLY A 750 -24.59 23.16 -6.49
C GLY A 750 -25.53 23.80 -5.45
N GLY A 751 -24.97 24.35 -4.36
CA GLY A 751 -25.65 25.15 -3.34
C GLY A 751 -25.29 26.64 -3.45
N SER A 752 -24.85 27.24 -2.35
CA SER A 752 -24.39 28.63 -2.29
C SER A 752 -22.85 28.75 -2.23
N ILE A 753 -22.31 29.85 -2.73
CA ILE A 753 -20.91 30.24 -2.53
C ILE A 753 -20.87 31.41 -1.54
N ARG A 754 -20.08 31.30 -0.47
CA ARG A 754 -19.81 32.37 0.49
C ARG A 754 -18.33 32.75 0.47
N ILE A 755 -18.02 33.98 0.07
CA ILE A 755 -16.65 34.52 0.03
C ILE A 755 -16.51 35.64 1.05
N GLY A 756 -15.45 35.58 1.86
CA GLY A 756 -15.12 36.57 2.88
C GLY A 756 -16.09 36.64 4.05
N SER A 757 -15.92 37.62 4.94
CA SER A 757 -16.71 37.79 6.15
C SER A 757 -16.93 39.27 6.49
N SER A 758 -17.93 39.57 7.32
CA SER A 758 -18.21 40.93 7.81
C SER A 758 -17.24 41.43 8.88
N GLN A 759 -16.42 40.56 9.48
CA GLN A 759 -15.36 40.96 10.39
C GLN A 759 -14.21 41.52 9.54
N GLN A 760 -13.88 42.80 9.72
CA GLN A 760 -12.78 43.47 9.03
C GLN A 760 -11.65 43.72 10.04
N GLY A 761 -10.64 42.84 10.08
CA GLY A 761 -9.42 43.15 10.86
C GLY A 761 -8.64 41.99 11.49
N GLY A 762 -8.63 40.79 10.91
CA GLY A 762 -7.91 39.65 11.49
C GLY A 762 -6.48 39.44 11.04
N ALA A 763 -5.59 39.13 11.99
CA ALA A 763 -4.24 38.61 11.73
C ALA A 763 -4.29 37.11 11.40
N VAL A 764 -3.29 36.63 10.65
CA VAL A 764 -3.09 35.21 10.31
C VAL A 764 -3.15 34.36 11.59
N GLY A 765 -4.13 33.45 11.69
CA GLY A 765 -4.27 32.51 12.81
C GLY A 765 -5.08 33.00 14.03
N SER A 766 -5.69 34.20 13.98
CA SER A 766 -6.45 34.77 15.12
C SER A 766 -7.94 34.39 15.16
N GLY A 767 -8.44 33.63 14.18
CA GLY A 767 -9.89 33.40 14.01
C GLY A 767 -10.67 34.61 13.48
N ASN A 768 -10.04 35.79 13.40
CA ASN A 768 -10.61 36.96 12.74
C ASN A 768 -10.34 36.88 11.23
N TYR A 769 -11.36 37.18 10.43
CA TYR A 769 -11.30 37.19 8.98
C TYR A 769 -10.71 38.53 8.51
N GLY A 770 -9.55 38.53 7.82
CA GLY A 770 -9.03 39.76 7.17
C GLY A 770 -9.89 40.16 5.96
N GLY A 771 -9.72 41.38 5.46
CA GLY A 771 -10.38 41.84 4.23
C GLY A 771 -10.04 40.95 3.03
N THR A 772 -11.06 40.47 2.30
CA THR A 772 -10.88 39.57 1.16
C THR A 772 -10.71 40.36 -0.15
N THR A 773 -9.77 39.96 -1.01
CA THR A 773 -9.65 40.43 -2.40
C THR A 773 -10.01 39.31 -3.36
N VAL A 774 -10.91 39.57 -4.30
CA VAL A 774 -11.34 38.59 -5.31
C VAL A 774 -10.94 39.10 -6.69
N ASN A 775 -10.02 38.40 -7.35
CA ASN A 775 -9.61 38.61 -8.73
C ASN A 775 -10.22 37.51 -9.59
N ASN A 776 -11.12 37.87 -10.49
CA ASN A 776 -11.73 36.97 -11.46
C ASN A 776 -11.39 37.44 -12.87
N VAL A 777 -10.68 36.62 -13.63
CA VAL A 777 -10.22 36.96 -14.98
C VAL A 777 -10.78 35.95 -15.98
N GLY A 778 -11.50 36.45 -16.98
CA GLY A 778 -12.09 35.66 -18.06
C GLY A 778 -11.90 36.29 -19.43
N ARG A 779 -12.44 35.62 -20.45
CA ARG A 779 -12.49 36.14 -21.82
C ARG A 779 -13.79 35.77 -22.51
N THR A 780 -14.53 36.75 -23.01
CA THR A 780 -15.64 36.49 -23.94
C THR A 780 -15.10 36.09 -25.32
N LEU A 781 -15.83 35.19 -25.98
CA LEU A 781 -15.64 34.81 -27.37
C LEU A 781 -16.75 35.43 -28.21
N TYR A 782 -16.40 35.97 -29.38
CA TYR A 782 -17.35 36.63 -30.28
C TYR A 782 -17.47 35.92 -31.63
N GLN A 783 -18.66 36.05 -32.23
CA GLN A 783 -18.91 35.82 -33.65
C GLN A 783 -18.98 37.18 -34.35
N TYR A 784 -18.26 37.27 -35.46
CA TYR A 784 -18.21 38.41 -36.36
C TYR A 784 -18.84 38.03 -37.70
N GLN A 785 -19.59 38.96 -38.29
CA GLN A 785 -20.18 38.76 -39.59
C GLN A 785 -19.95 39.98 -40.47
N THR A 786 -19.45 39.72 -41.68
CA THR A 786 -19.25 40.73 -42.71
C THR A 786 -20.01 40.31 -43.95
N GLN A 787 -20.88 41.20 -44.44
CA GLN A 787 -21.63 41.00 -45.67
C GLN A 787 -20.89 41.72 -46.81
N ASN A 788 -20.30 40.94 -47.71
CA ASN A 788 -19.73 41.42 -48.95
C ASN A 788 -20.82 41.43 -50.00
N ILE A 789 -21.13 42.61 -50.52
CA ILE A 789 -22.28 42.81 -51.40
C ILE A 789 -21.79 43.18 -52.80
N VAL A 790 -22.22 42.39 -53.79
CA VAL A 790 -21.98 42.66 -55.21
C VAL A 790 -23.31 42.89 -55.89
N SER A 791 -23.57 44.13 -56.28
CA SER A 791 -24.76 44.49 -57.04
C SER A 791 -24.51 44.31 -58.53
N THR A 792 -25.45 43.68 -59.22
CA THR A 792 -25.46 43.58 -60.68
C THR A 792 -26.35 44.67 -61.26
N TYR A 793 -25.77 45.49 -62.13
CA TYR A 793 -26.48 46.58 -62.80
C TYR A 793 -26.68 46.27 -64.27
N ALA A 794 -27.86 46.61 -64.80
CA ALA A 794 -28.16 46.57 -66.24
C ALA A 794 -28.94 47.82 -66.65
N TRP A 795 -29.00 48.05 -67.96
CA TRP A 795 -29.82 49.12 -68.50
C TRP A 795 -31.30 48.84 -68.28
N ASN A 796 -32.05 49.84 -67.84
CA ASN A 796 -33.50 49.70 -67.65
C ASN A 796 -34.29 49.53 -68.97
N GLU A 797 -33.66 49.71 -70.14
CA GLU A 797 -34.20 49.36 -71.46
C GLU A 797 -34.02 47.88 -71.84
N GLY A 798 -33.10 47.15 -71.19
CA GLY A 798 -32.81 45.76 -71.51
C GLY A 798 -31.90 45.09 -70.48
N THR A 799 -32.44 44.13 -69.73
CA THR A 799 -31.74 43.45 -68.62
C THR A 799 -30.61 42.53 -69.04
N ASN A 800 -30.50 42.23 -70.33
CA ASN A 800 -29.58 41.23 -70.88
C ASN A 800 -28.41 41.87 -71.64
N GLN A 801 -28.32 43.21 -71.67
CA GLN A 801 -27.29 43.97 -72.40
C GLN A 801 -26.43 44.79 -71.42
N ASP A 802 -25.10 44.80 -71.62
CA ASP A 802 -24.12 45.57 -70.84
C ASP A 802 -24.24 45.41 -69.31
N VAL A 803 -24.47 44.18 -68.85
CA VAL A 803 -24.57 43.83 -67.43
C VAL A 803 -23.20 43.96 -66.76
N GLY A 804 -23.12 44.74 -65.69
CA GLY A 804 -21.88 45.00 -64.94
C GLY A 804 -22.04 44.76 -63.46
N ALA A 805 -21.09 44.04 -62.86
CA ALA A 805 -21.02 43.82 -61.42
C ALA A 805 -20.28 44.99 -60.72
N VAL A 806 -20.83 45.44 -59.60
CA VAL A 806 -20.26 46.51 -58.79
C VAL A 806 -20.18 46.03 -57.34
N ALA A 807 -18.96 45.98 -56.81
CA ALA A 807 -18.75 45.75 -55.39
C ALA A 807 -19.18 46.98 -54.58
N GLN A 808 -20.04 46.75 -53.59
CA GLN A 808 -20.46 47.77 -52.63
C GLN A 808 -19.55 47.73 -51.40
N ALA A 809 -19.60 48.77 -50.57
CA ALA A 809 -18.92 48.76 -49.29
C ALA A 809 -19.44 47.60 -48.41
N PRO A 810 -18.57 46.73 -47.87
CA PRO A 810 -19.02 45.63 -47.01
C PRO A 810 -19.76 46.15 -45.77
N ALA A 811 -20.88 45.51 -45.42
CA ALA A 811 -21.60 45.80 -44.18
C ALA A 811 -21.08 44.91 -43.05
N VAL A 812 -20.53 45.52 -42.00
CA VAL A 812 -20.08 44.81 -40.79
C VAL A 812 -21.23 44.77 -39.78
N LEU A 813 -21.67 43.57 -39.40
CA LEU A 813 -22.73 43.41 -38.40
C LEU A 813 -22.16 43.51 -36.97
N PRO A 814 -22.97 43.95 -35.98
CA PRO A 814 -22.55 43.95 -34.58
C PRO A 814 -22.09 42.56 -34.12
N PRO A 815 -20.93 42.44 -33.44
CA PRO A 815 -20.45 41.16 -32.94
C PRO A 815 -21.41 40.53 -31.92
N VAL A 816 -21.60 39.21 -32.01
CA VAL A 816 -22.46 38.44 -31.09
C VAL A 816 -21.59 37.64 -30.13
N ALA A 817 -21.80 37.75 -28.82
CA ALA A 817 -21.10 36.90 -27.86
C ALA A 817 -21.55 35.43 -28.00
N ILE A 818 -20.60 34.52 -28.21
CA ILE A 818 -20.86 33.09 -28.45
C ILE A 818 -20.38 32.19 -27.31
N GLY A 819 -19.71 32.74 -26.29
CA GLY A 819 -19.24 32.00 -25.13
C GLY A 819 -18.11 32.71 -24.39
N GLY A 820 -17.39 31.98 -23.54
CA GLY A 820 -16.21 32.51 -22.84
C GLY A 820 -15.25 31.44 -22.34
N THR A 821 -14.01 31.82 -22.07
CA THR A 821 -12.92 30.91 -21.69
C THR A 821 -12.56 31.00 -20.21
N GLY A 822 -13.53 30.65 -19.35
CA GLY A 822 -13.37 30.64 -17.88
C GLY A 822 -13.43 32.03 -17.24
N GLY A 823 -13.04 32.11 -15.96
CA GLY A 823 -13.34 33.27 -15.12
C GLY A 823 -14.78 33.25 -14.61
N THR A 824 -15.25 32.07 -14.20
CA THR A 824 -16.65 31.86 -13.78
C THR A 824 -16.74 31.57 -12.29
N LEU A 825 -17.62 32.31 -11.61
CA LEU A 825 -18.07 32.06 -10.23
C LEU A 825 -19.59 31.87 -10.28
N ILE A 826 -20.05 30.62 -10.12
CA ILE A 826 -21.46 30.26 -10.34
C ILE A 826 -21.97 29.40 -9.18
N ALA A 827 -23.16 29.72 -8.70
CA ALA A 827 -23.87 28.91 -7.71
C ALA A 827 -25.31 28.71 -8.15
N ASN A 828 -25.91 27.54 -7.87
CA ASN A 828 -27.32 27.32 -8.18
C ASN A 828 -28.27 28.12 -7.27
N ASN A 829 -27.85 28.40 -6.03
CA ASN A 829 -28.66 29.16 -5.08
C ASN A 829 -28.24 30.64 -4.99
N ALA A 830 -27.11 30.92 -4.33
CA ALA A 830 -26.63 32.29 -4.15
C ALA A 830 -25.10 32.38 -4.18
N VAL A 831 -24.59 33.51 -4.68
CA VAL A 831 -23.18 33.90 -4.55
C VAL A 831 -23.11 35.12 -3.66
N GLN A 832 -22.58 34.96 -2.45
CA GLN A 832 -22.41 36.02 -1.46
C GLN A 832 -20.93 36.39 -1.35
N ILE A 833 -20.58 37.64 -1.68
CA ILE A 833 -19.20 38.12 -1.64
C ILE A 833 -19.11 39.30 -0.66
N ASN A 834 -18.41 39.10 0.44
CA ASN A 834 -18.01 40.15 1.35
C ASN A 834 -16.50 40.39 1.23
N ALA A 835 -16.14 41.24 0.28
CA ALA A 835 -14.75 41.52 -0.10
C ALA A 835 -14.42 43.01 0.07
N THR A 836 -13.18 43.30 0.44
CA THR A 836 -12.62 44.65 0.40
C THR A 836 -12.43 45.12 -1.04
N ASN A 837 -11.97 44.23 -1.91
CA ASN A 837 -11.78 44.50 -3.34
C ASN A 837 -12.36 43.36 -4.19
N LEU A 838 -13.10 43.71 -5.24
CA LEU A 838 -13.63 42.78 -6.24
C LEU A 838 -13.20 43.25 -7.64
N ASN A 839 -12.27 42.52 -8.25
CA ASN A 839 -11.75 42.79 -9.58
C ASN A 839 -12.27 41.74 -10.56
N ASN A 840 -13.24 42.11 -11.39
CA ASN A 840 -13.77 41.24 -12.45
C ASN A 840 -13.30 41.73 -13.82
N THR A 841 -12.31 41.05 -14.40
CA THR A 841 -11.61 41.48 -15.62
C THR A 841 -11.98 40.58 -16.80
N ASN A 842 -12.58 41.16 -17.84
CA ASN A 842 -12.75 40.52 -19.15
C ASN A 842 -11.69 41.06 -20.12
N VAL A 843 -10.81 40.19 -20.62
CA VAL A 843 -9.65 40.62 -21.43
C VAL A 843 -10.02 41.11 -22.84
N ALA A 844 -11.28 40.97 -23.27
CA ALA A 844 -11.76 41.48 -24.57
C ALA A 844 -12.40 42.88 -24.55
N ALA A 845 -12.58 43.51 -23.37
CA ALA A 845 -13.29 44.79 -23.25
C ALA A 845 -12.46 46.05 -23.63
N ALA A 846 -11.18 45.91 -23.99
CA ALA A 846 -10.35 47.05 -24.37
C ALA A 846 -10.71 47.63 -25.76
N SER A 847 -11.55 46.96 -26.56
CA SER A 847 -11.84 47.35 -27.95
C SER A 847 -13.32 47.29 -28.37
N SER A 848 -14.28 47.05 -27.47
CA SER A 848 -15.71 47.05 -27.82
C SER A 848 -16.46 48.17 -27.11
N SER A 849 -17.16 49.00 -27.87
CA SER A 849 -18.01 50.10 -27.39
C SER A 849 -19.32 49.63 -26.73
N THR A 850 -19.44 48.34 -26.40
CA THR A 850 -20.70 47.70 -25.99
C THR A 850 -20.78 47.31 -24.51
N GLY A 851 -19.78 47.61 -23.67
CA GLY A 851 -19.91 47.50 -22.22
C GLY A 851 -20.28 46.09 -21.69
N ALA A 852 -19.92 45.02 -22.41
CA ALA A 852 -20.25 43.66 -21.99
C ALA A 852 -19.22 43.11 -20.98
N THR A 853 -19.66 42.95 -19.72
CA THR A 853 -18.90 42.36 -18.61
C THR A 853 -18.78 40.83 -18.76
N GLY A 854 -17.70 40.38 -19.40
CA GLY A 854 -17.44 38.97 -19.70
C GLY A 854 -16.72 38.15 -18.64
N GLY A 855 -16.93 38.47 -17.37
CA GLY A 855 -16.77 37.50 -16.29
C GLY A 855 -18.14 37.24 -15.71
N THR A 856 -18.71 36.05 -15.92
CA THR A 856 -20.05 35.71 -15.42
C THR A 856 -19.97 35.51 -13.90
N LEU A 857 -20.29 36.56 -13.15
CA LEU A 857 -20.60 36.53 -11.72
C LEU A 857 -22.09 36.23 -11.56
N GLY A 858 -22.50 34.99 -11.86
CA GLY A 858 -23.92 34.64 -11.95
C GLY A 858 -24.72 35.47 -12.96
N ALA A 859 -25.98 35.12 -13.20
CA ALA A 859 -26.86 35.88 -14.07
C ALA A 859 -27.24 37.20 -13.39
N ASN A 860 -26.63 38.32 -13.78
CA ASN A 860 -27.03 39.65 -13.30
C ASN A 860 -26.87 40.70 -14.41
N GLN A 861 -28.00 41.13 -14.99
CA GLN A 861 -28.10 42.12 -16.09
C GLN A 861 -27.93 43.57 -15.62
N SER A 862 -27.29 43.83 -14.48
CA SER A 862 -27.11 45.20 -13.99
C SER A 862 -25.89 45.33 -13.09
N ALA A 863 -24.70 45.15 -13.65
CA ALA A 863 -23.46 45.67 -13.10
C ALA A 863 -22.85 46.63 -14.11
N ALA A 864 -23.37 47.86 -14.17
CA ALA A 864 -22.61 48.98 -14.71
C ALA A 864 -21.29 49.07 -13.94
N GLY A 865 -20.16 49.21 -14.66
CA GLY A 865 -18.79 49.03 -14.18
C GLY A 865 -18.57 49.34 -12.70
N VAL A 866 -18.21 48.32 -11.92
CA VAL A 866 -18.05 48.43 -10.47
C VAL A 866 -16.58 48.60 -10.13
N ALA A 867 -16.14 49.86 -10.03
CA ALA A 867 -15.04 50.26 -9.17
C ALA A 867 -15.64 50.97 -7.95
N THR A 868 -16.26 50.22 -7.04
CA THR A 868 -16.75 50.77 -5.76
C THR A 868 -16.49 49.79 -4.61
N SER A 869 -15.92 50.31 -3.53
CA SER A 869 -15.75 49.62 -2.24
C SER A 869 -17.10 49.57 -1.49
N GLY A 870 -17.54 48.39 -1.04
CA GLY A 870 -18.74 48.25 -0.21
C GLY A 870 -19.47 46.91 -0.38
N GLN A 871 -20.30 46.55 0.59
CA GLN A 871 -21.08 45.30 0.65
C GLN A 871 -21.95 45.13 -0.60
N GLN A 872 -21.66 44.12 -1.42
CA GLN A 872 -22.48 43.73 -2.58
C GLN A 872 -23.22 42.43 -2.24
N THR A 873 -24.53 42.52 -2.02
CA THR A 873 -25.39 41.34 -1.84
C THR A 873 -26.07 41.04 -3.17
N VAL A 874 -25.74 39.91 -3.79
CA VAL A 874 -26.40 39.43 -5.02
C VAL A 874 -27.63 38.61 -4.61
N GLY A 875 -28.82 39.05 -5.01
CA GLY A 875 -30.09 38.37 -4.73
C GLY A 875 -30.24 37.03 -5.49
N ALA A 876 -31.21 36.21 -5.06
CA ALA A 876 -31.51 34.91 -5.66
C ALA A 876 -31.94 35.02 -7.14
N ALA A 877 -31.57 34.02 -7.94
CA ALA A 877 -31.94 33.93 -9.35
C ALA A 877 -33.47 33.76 -9.52
N SER A 878 -34.13 34.62 -10.29
CA SER A 878 -35.53 34.42 -10.69
C SER A 878 -35.63 33.34 -11.77
N ALA A 879 -36.55 32.39 -11.61
CA ALA A 879 -36.73 31.18 -12.42
C ALA A 879 -37.21 31.38 -13.89
N GLN A 880 -36.94 32.53 -14.51
CA GLN A 880 -37.42 32.89 -15.84
C GLN A 880 -36.27 33.29 -16.78
N GLN A 881 -35.34 32.38 -17.06
CA GLN A 881 -34.50 32.43 -18.27
C GLN A 881 -33.83 31.06 -18.51
N PRO A 882 -33.58 30.67 -19.78
CA PRO A 882 -33.22 29.32 -20.14
C PRO A 882 -31.88 28.93 -19.54
N ALA A 883 -31.77 27.65 -19.18
CA ALA A 883 -30.64 27.04 -18.50
C ALA A 883 -29.29 27.55 -19.05
N VAL A 884 -28.49 28.15 -18.16
CA VAL A 884 -27.08 28.43 -18.44
C VAL A 884 -26.38 27.08 -18.49
N ASN A 885 -26.15 26.58 -19.70
CA ASN A 885 -25.43 25.32 -19.91
C ASN A 885 -24.04 25.41 -19.27
N ALA A 886 -23.76 24.51 -18.34
CA ALA A 886 -22.43 24.22 -17.82
C ALA A 886 -21.48 23.89 -18.99
N PRO A 887 -20.15 24.11 -18.85
CA PRO A 887 -19.23 24.00 -19.97
C PRO A 887 -19.12 22.56 -20.44
N GLN A 888 -19.79 22.24 -21.56
CA GLN A 888 -19.37 21.41 -22.70
C GLN A 888 -20.60 21.09 -23.56
N SER A 889 -20.93 21.95 -24.52
CA SER A 889 -21.72 21.53 -25.68
C SER A 889 -20.74 20.97 -26.73
N VAL A 890 -20.57 19.65 -26.76
CA VAL A 890 -20.03 18.97 -27.94
C VAL A 890 -21.13 19.01 -29.01
N ALA A 891 -21.04 19.97 -29.92
CA ALA A 891 -21.91 20.02 -31.08
C ALA A 891 -21.43 18.95 -32.09
N GLY A 892 -22.13 17.81 -32.14
CA GLY A 892 -22.06 16.89 -33.28
C GLY A 892 -22.89 17.46 -34.43
N SER A 893 -22.43 17.24 -35.67
CA SER A 893 -22.93 17.96 -36.85
C SER A 893 -24.38 17.67 -37.25
N ASN A 894 -25.12 16.72 -36.67
CA ASN A 894 -26.47 16.34 -37.15
C ASN A 894 -27.48 15.75 -36.10
N GLY A 895 -27.52 16.22 -34.85
CA GLY A 895 -28.69 15.96 -33.97
C GLY A 895 -28.38 15.30 -32.63
N ALA A 896 -29.05 15.81 -31.60
CA ALA A 896 -28.78 15.57 -30.19
C ALA A 896 -29.16 14.16 -29.70
N LEU A 897 -28.21 13.47 -29.08
CA LEU A 897 -28.50 12.44 -28.09
C LEU A 897 -28.86 13.15 -26.78
N ASN A 898 -30.09 12.98 -26.28
CA ASN A 898 -30.57 13.58 -25.03
C ASN A 898 -30.11 12.76 -23.81
N ILE A 899 -28.82 12.42 -23.75
CA ILE A 899 -28.19 11.71 -22.62
C ILE A 899 -27.39 12.75 -21.84
N SER A 900 -27.81 13.05 -20.61
CA SER A 900 -27.04 13.89 -19.70
C SER A 900 -25.83 13.09 -19.20
N LEU A 901 -24.65 13.41 -19.70
CA LEU A 901 -23.41 12.76 -19.26
C LEU A 901 -23.08 13.20 -17.83
N PRO A 902 -22.55 12.30 -16.97
CA PRO A 902 -22.08 12.66 -15.64
C PRO A 902 -20.98 13.72 -15.75
N THR A 903 -21.11 14.80 -14.97
CA THR A 903 -20.18 15.94 -14.98
C THR A 903 -19.20 15.96 -13.79
N SER A 904 -19.20 14.89 -12.98
CA SER A 904 -18.34 14.72 -11.81
C SER A 904 -16.92 14.28 -12.19
N GLY A 905 -15.93 14.70 -11.40
CA GLY A 905 -14.52 14.30 -11.52
C GLY A 905 -14.23 12.81 -11.29
N LEU A 906 -15.23 12.02 -10.87
CA LEU A 906 -15.18 10.55 -10.85
C LEU A 906 -15.13 9.91 -12.24
N PHE A 907 -15.56 10.65 -13.26
CA PHE A 907 -15.78 10.13 -14.60
C PHE A 907 -14.93 10.89 -15.59
N SER A 908 -14.28 10.14 -16.49
CA SER A 908 -13.59 10.75 -17.62
C SER A 908 -14.41 10.56 -18.88
N LEU A 909 -14.68 11.67 -19.58
CA LEU A 909 -15.31 11.62 -20.90
C LEU A 909 -14.25 11.26 -21.95
N ARG A 910 -14.61 10.32 -22.83
CA ARG A 910 -13.80 9.92 -23.98
C ARG A 910 -14.51 10.35 -25.26
N THR A 911 -14.11 11.49 -25.82
CA THR A 911 -14.73 12.09 -27.00
C THR A 911 -14.03 11.75 -28.32
N ALA A 912 -12.91 11.02 -28.28
CA ALA A 912 -12.17 10.62 -29.47
C ALA A 912 -12.99 9.61 -30.32
N PRO A 913 -13.06 9.78 -31.66
CA PRO A 913 -13.77 8.84 -32.53
C PRO A 913 -13.22 7.42 -32.39
N GLY A 914 -14.11 6.43 -32.21
CA GLY A 914 -13.75 5.00 -32.18
C GLY A 914 -13.51 4.37 -30.80
N GLN A 915 -13.71 5.10 -29.69
CA GLN A 915 -13.66 4.53 -28.34
C GLN A 915 -14.92 3.69 -28.02
N PRO A 916 -14.80 2.51 -27.39
CA PRO A 916 -15.94 1.62 -27.14
C PRO A 916 -16.90 2.12 -26.04
N TYR A 917 -16.46 3.06 -25.21
CA TYR A 917 -17.26 3.67 -24.15
C TYR A 917 -17.07 5.20 -24.14
N LEU A 918 -18.14 5.93 -23.85
CA LEU A 918 -18.14 7.40 -23.77
C LEU A 918 -17.70 7.91 -22.40
N ILE A 919 -17.90 7.10 -21.35
CA ILE A 919 -17.61 7.41 -19.95
C ILE A 919 -16.88 6.22 -19.33
N ALA A 920 -15.81 6.49 -18.57
CA ALA A 920 -15.17 5.50 -17.71
C ALA A 920 -15.00 6.06 -16.30
N THR A 921 -15.26 5.20 -15.30
CA THR A 921 -14.90 5.43 -13.90
C THR A 921 -13.39 5.60 -13.79
N ASP A 922 -12.97 6.57 -12.98
CA ASP A 922 -11.55 6.81 -12.73
C ASP A 922 -10.88 5.59 -12.08
N PRO A 923 -9.96 4.89 -12.79
CA PRO A 923 -9.33 3.68 -12.27
C PRO A 923 -8.46 3.93 -11.03
N ARG A 924 -8.07 5.18 -10.74
CA ARG A 924 -7.36 5.54 -9.50
C ARG A 924 -8.22 5.30 -8.27
N LEU A 925 -9.54 5.27 -8.43
CA LEU A 925 -10.51 5.21 -7.35
C LEU A 925 -11.23 3.85 -7.24
N THR A 926 -11.01 2.89 -8.15
CA THR A 926 -11.79 1.63 -8.20
C THR A 926 -11.39 0.55 -7.21
N SER A 927 -10.23 0.66 -6.54
CA SER A 927 -9.68 -0.40 -5.69
C SER A 927 -10.20 -0.40 -4.23
N TYR A 928 -11.05 0.56 -3.85
CA TYR A 928 -11.64 0.63 -2.51
C TYR A 928 -13.14 0.28 -2.58
N THR A 929 -13.59 -0.67 -1.75
CA THR A 929 -14.90 -1.36 -1.85
C THR A 929 -16.12 -0.44 -1.93
N LYS A 930 -16.01 0.80 -1.44
CA LYS A 930 -17.10 1.80 -1.45
C LYS A 930 -17.02 2.84 -2.56
N PHE A 931 -15.92 2.91 -3.31
CA PHE A 931 -15.67 4.04 -4.20
C PHE A 931 -16.15 3.87 -5.64
N ILE A 932 -16.81 2.75 -6.01
CA ILE A 932 -17.84 2.59 -7.08
C ILE A 932 -17.80 1.20 -7.76
N SER A 933 -18.97 0.55 -7.88
CA SER A 933 -19.24 -0.56 -8.83
C SER A 933 -19.84 -0.02 -10.14
N SER A 934 -19.87 -0.82 -11.21
CA SER A 934 -20.58 -0.50 -12.47
C SER A 934 -22.02 0.02 -12.27
N ASP A 935 -22.66 -0.35 -11.17
CA ASP A 935 -24.07 -0.05 -10.89
C ASP A 935 -24.31 1.42 -10.56
N TYR A 936 -23.36 2.10 -9.91
CA TYR A 936 -23.46 3.55 -9.66
C TYR A 936 -23.42 4.33 -10.98
N MET A 937 -22.57 3.91 -11.93
CA MET A 937 -22.51 4.55 -13.25
C MET A 937 -23.80 4.32 -14.04
N LEU A 938 -24.35 3.09 -14.01
CA LEU A 938 -25.61 2.76 -14.67
C LEU A 938 -26.77 3.55 -14.07
N SER A 939 -26.83 3.65 -12.74
CA SER A 939 -27.81 4.49 -12.05
C SER A 939 -27.68 5.97 -12.42
N ALA A 940 -26.46 6.51 -12.50
CA ALA A 940 -26.22 7.90 -12.88
C ALA A 940 -26.62 8.21 -14.33
N LEU A 941 -26.57 7.21 -15.22
CA LEU A 941 -27.06 7.29 -16.60
C LEU A 941 -28.55 6.98 -16.74
N ASN A 942 -29.26 6.78 -15.62
CA ASN A 942 -30.66 6.40 -15.58
C ASN A 942 -30.95 5.08 -16.32
N LEU A 943 -29.95 4.19 -16.38
CA LEU A 943 -30.02 2.86 -16.96
C LEU A 943 -30.26 1.84 -15.85
N ASN A 944 -31.25 0.97 -16.02
CA ASN A 944 -31.53 -0.08 -15.04
C ASN A 944 -30.45 -1.17 -15.13
N PRO A 945 -29.65 -1.42 -14.08
CA PRO A 945 -28.60 -2.44 -14.10
C PRO A 945 -29.12 -3.86 -14.36
N GLN A 946 -30.40 -4.15 -14.05
CA GLN A 946 -31.02 -5.46 -14.33
C GLN A 946 -31.43 -5.66 -15.81
N LEU A 947 -31.42 -4.61 -16.63
CA LEU A 947 -31.78 -4.68 -18.06
C LEU A 947 -30.55 -4.63 -18.98
N VAL A 948 -29.34 -4.43 -18.43
CA VAL A 948 -28.11 -4.14 -19.19
C VAL A 948 -26.96 -5.12 -18.88
N GLN A 949 -27.06 -5.94 -17.82
CA GLN A 949 -26.11 -7.03 -17.54
C GLN A 949 -26.50 -8.35 -18.20
#